data_AF-A0AAE0WZR7-F1
#
_entry.id   AF-A0AAE0WZR7-F1
#
_cell.length_a   1.000
_cell.length_b   1.000
_cell.length_c   1.000
_cell.angle_alpha   90.00
_cell.angle_beta   90.00
_cell.angle_gamma   90.00
#
_symmetry.space_group_name_H-M   'P 1'
#
loop_
_entity.id
_entity.type
_entity.pdbx_description
1 polymer ?
#
loop_
_entity_poly.entity_id
_entity_poly.type
_entity_poly.pdbx_seq_one_letter_code
_entity_poly.pdbx_strand_id
1 'polypeptide(L)'
;MEVKTQDGLPDRGPAVFTVTTVTMILATVFVAARMVTRIGIVRRVAWDDYIIMLAWLLAVGLGLTINLGTTKGLGRHDADIDAADKPWLRMCEYVFSILYNPALMATKTSILVFYLRLAKNTQKLLRLGSWATLAIGNVAGTILTIMNIFQCQPISAAWDINVQTYHCIPLLTEFICSAPVNIVTDLAILALPIPVLTGMQLPPRQKTILVITFTLGIFVTVVDVVRIYYLQQAIGLDPSAVFGQSVGFPWNASLSLMWSAVEVNVVIICACIPTLKPLIIKILPAMVVDPNGTRRSSKQPLNMQHVSTSLSSKPDECDNSQIDNTVTAIDEPLSTIPQEPPSARIHESRESAEITMEDFLANTAVTHGSTVHGGTEHSRKSFLFQNGQRNSCSDNSVYFGFVNMKRPKSMLKTSTGESFKYCTIVSILFFLWGFSYGLLNTLNNVVANIANMSTAQTLGLTSVYFGAGYFFGPLLVGEWLLRHDEHHRSKRRTRGQPESVGGFKATFIVGLLIYGAGTIMFWPGAVLNSYAGFMVSSFVVGFGIAVLETSANPFLALCGPPEYADARLLLAQGVQAVGSVLSGLLANNVFFPRMESRQASSTLTLLDVQWTYLAVTLLSVLLALFFYYMPLPEVSDRELGRLARRLPVDPKKRSIGGIELRTWCIVLAVASQWMYMGAQENMSIFFSDLITVFAPPEAEGNPFRPTGFPMSVLNFLVIAHTAFAVSRFTAGGLAYLSVKYPDKRYIPTPRTMLLASATLSTFFVLIAVAMPKPADNPSLIAIPIVLYFLAEGPMWPLIFSLGLRGQGKRTKRAAAWLTVGGSGPAFWPFVSWAVMKGGGGVRTSFVVVVVLMAGSLVYPVFLSAVKDARTLVDADPGAMQAGDAERGALSWRGLGGRKGTMGAAGKGEGEGEAEVPPWERQVLDTRILQD
;
A
#
# COMPACT_ATOMS: atom_id res chain seq x y z
N MET A 1 -1.41 30.51 26.00
CA MET A 1 -2.43 30.73 27.04
C MET A 1 -1.70 30.71 28.36
N GLU A 2 -1.51 31.86 28.98
CA GLU A 2 -0.79 32.00 30.25
C GLU A 2 -1.67 32.84 31.16
N VAL A 3 -1.97 32.32 32.35
CA VAL A 3 -2.66 33.05 33.41
C VAL A 3 -1.61 33.32 34.47
N LYS A 4 -1.49 34.57 34.92
CA LYS A 4 -0.57 34.89 36.02
C LYS A 4 -1.25 34.60 37.36
N THR A 5 -0.49 34.06 38.31
CA THR A 5 -0.93 33.96 39.71
C THR A 5 -1.08 35.36 40.33
N GLN A 6 -1.61 35.46 41.56
CA GLN A 6 -1.67 36.74 42.29
C GLN A 6 -0.28 37.39 42.46
N ASP A 7 0.79 36.60 42.46
CA ASP A 7 2.19 37.05 42.57
C ASP A 7 2.86 37.34 41.21
N GLY A 8 2.11 37.24 40.11
CA GLY A 8 2.61 37.56 38.76
C GLY A 8 3.39 36.43 38.05
N LEU A 9 3.56 35.28 38.70
CA LEU A 9 4.21 34.07 38.15
C LEU A 9 3.32 33.42 37.08
N PRO A 10 3.90 32.85 36.01
CA PRO A 10 3.12 32.21 34.95
C PRO A 10 2.61 30.83 35.39
N ASP A 11 1.30 30.58 35.25
CA ASP A 11 0.64 29.31 35.60
C ASP A 11 -0.20 28.79 34.41
N ARG A 12 -0.04 27.49 34.09
CA ARG A 12 -0.80 26.76 33.05
C ARG A 12 -1.88 25.85 33.65
N GLY A 13 -1.83 25.55 34.94
CA GLY A 13 -2.76 24.66 35.65
C GLY A 13 -4.24 24.96 35.39
N PRO A 14 -4.71 26.23 35.49
CA PRO A 14 -6.10 26.58 35.22
C PRO A 14 -6.57 26.25 33.78
N ALA A 15 -5.69 26.40 32.79
CA ALA A 15 -6.00 26.07 31.41
C ALA A 15 -6.10 24.54 31.21
N VAL A 16 -5.14 23.79 31.77
CA VAL A 16 -5.12 22.32 31.73
C VAL A 16 -6.35 21.73 32.41
N PHE A 17 -6.70 22.21 33.61
CA PHE A 17 -7.91 21.81 34.34
C PHE A 17 -9.19 22.06 33.53
N THR A 18 -9.31 23.25 32.93
CA THR A 18 -10.48 23.65 32.15
C THR A 18 -10.65 22.77 30.90
N VAL A 19 -9.60 22.59 30.10
CA VAL A 19 -9.64 21.82 28.86
C VAL A 19 -9.89 20.32 29.13
N THR A 20 -9.23 19.76 30.15
CA THR A 20 -9.40 18.36 30.55
C THR A 20 -10.83 18.10 31.02
N THR A 21 -11.37 18.99 31.87
CA THR A 21 -12.74 18.85 32.40
C THR A 21 -13.80 19.00 31.31
N VAL A 22 -13.69 20.01 30.43
CA VAL A 22 -14.65 20.22 29.33
C VAL A 22 -14.66 19.04 28.36
N THR A 23 -13.50 18.51 27.98
CA THR A 23 -13.43 17.35 27.06
C THR A 23 -13.92 16.06 27.70
N MET A 24 -13.67 15.83 28.99
CA MET A 24 -14.20 14.69 29.75
C MET A 24 -15.73 14.74 29.87
N ILE A 25 -16.31 15.91 30.15
CA ILE A 25 -17.77 16.10 30.17
C ILE A 25 -18.36 15.80 28.79
N LEU A 26 -17.76 16.34 27.72
CA LEU A 26 -18.23 16.11 26.35
C LEU A 26 -18.19 14.61 25.98
N ALA A 27 -17.09 13.92 26.26
CA ALA A 27 -16.98 12.47 26.02
C ALA A 27 -18.03 11.68 26.80
N THR A 28 -18.28 12.04 28.06
CA THR A 28 -19.30 11.42 28.92
C THR A 28 -20.71 11.58 28.33
N VAL A 29 -21.06 12.75 27.80
CA VAL A 29 -22.36 12.99 27.13
C VAL A 29 -22.52 12.10 25.89
N PHE A 30 -21.46 11.95 25.07
CA PHE A 30 -21.51 11.08 23.88
C PHE A 30 -21.62 9.58 24.23
N VAL A 31 -20.93 9.12 25.28
CA VAL A 31 -21.03 7.74 25.79
C VAL A 31 -22.43 7.48 26.36
N ALA A 32 -22.97 8.40 27.16
CA ALA A 32 -24.34 8.29 27.68
C ALA A 32 -25.38 8.24 26.55
N ALA A 33 -25.27 9.11 25.54
CA ALA A 33 -26.14 9.10 24.37
C ALA A 33 -26.04 7.77 23.58
N ARG A 34 -24.84 7.20 23.48
CA ARG A 34 -24.63 5.86 22.88
C ARG A 34 -25.33 4.77 23.68
N MET A 35 -25.20 4.76 25.01
CA MET A 35 -25.87 3.77 25.86
C MET A 35 -27.39 3.88 25.81
N VAL A 36 -27.95 5.10 25.85
CA VAL A 36 -29.40 5.33 25.64
C VAL A 36 -29.85 4.81 24.28
N THR A 37 -29.04 4.99 23.22
CA THR A 37 -29.36 4.46 21.89
C THR A 37 -29.34 2.94 21.85
N ARG A 38 -28.34 2.29 22.46
CA ARG A 38 -28.17 0.82 22.46
C ARG A 38 -29.18 0.10 23.35
N ILE A 39 -29.36 0.57 24.58
CA ILE A 39 -30.23 -0.04 25.59
C ILE A 39 -31.69 0.35 25.36
N GLY A 40 -31.97 1.64 25.15
CA GLY A 40 -33.34 2.17 25.08
C GLY A 40 -33.99 2.06 23.70
N ILE A 41 -33.27 2.43 22.63
CA ILE A 41 -33.84 2.50 21.26
C ILE A 41 -33.66 1.17 20.50
N VAL A 42 -32.42 0.69 20.40
CA VAL A 42 -32.07 -0.52 19.62
C VAL A 42 -32.30 -1.80 20.43
N ARG A 43 -32.35 -1.71 21.77
CA ARG A 43 -32.52 -2.83 22.71
C ARG A 43 -31.56 -4.01 22.49
N ARG A 44 -30.35 -3.74 21.99
CA ARG A 44 -29.31 -4.74 21.77
C ARG A 44 -27.94 -4.13 22.09
N VAL A 45 -27.37 -4.55 23.22
CA VAL A 45 -26.00 -4.24 23.64
C VAL A 45 -25.05 -5.25 22.98
N ALA A 46 -23.83 -4.82 22.64
CA ALA A 46 -22.84 -5.70 22.04
C ALA A 46 -21.42 -5.41 22.54
N TRP A 47 -20.45 -6.26 22.15
CA TRP A 47 -19.07 -6.22 22.68
C TRP A 47 -18.33 -4.88 22.52
N ASP A 48 -18.64 -4.08 21.50
CA ASP A 48 -18.08 -2.73 21.33
C ASP A 48 -18.60 -1.75 22.41
N ASP A 49 -19.82 -1.96 22.90
CA ASP A 49 -20.46 -1.14 23.95
C ASP A 49 -19.88 -1.43 25.34
N TYR A 50 -19.54 -2.68 25.65
CA TYR A 50 -18.82 -3.01 26.89
C TYR A 50 -17.39 -2.44 26.90
N ILE A 51 -16.68 -2.54 25.78
CA ILE A 51 -15.30 -2.07 25.66
C ILE A 51 -15.23 -0.52 25.71
N ILE A 52 -16.19 0.20 25.11
CA ILE A 52 -16.21 1.68 25.22
C ILE A 52 -16.56 2.16 26.62
N MET A 53 -17.37 1.41 27.40
CA MET A 53 -17.62 1.73 28.81
C MET A 53 -16.36 1.55 29.67
N LEU A 54 -15.58 0.49 29.44
CA LEU A 54 -14.28 0.30 30.08
C LEU A 54 -13.30 1.44 29.70
N ALA A 55 -13.24 1.80 28.41
CA ALA A 55 -12.40 2.89 27.94
C ALA A 55 -12.77 4.24 28.57
N TRP A 56 -14.07 4.54 28.68
CA TRP A 56 -14.58 5.74 29.35
C TRP A 56 -14.24 5.76 30.84
N LEU A 57 -14.36 4.64 31.56
CA LEU A 57 -13.98 4.55 32.97
C LEU A 57 -12.49 4.87 33.18
N LEU A 58 -11.62 4.33 32.32
CA LEU A 58 -10.18 4.62 32.34
C LEU A 58 -9.88 6.09 31.98
N ALA A 59 -10.60 6.66 31.00
CA ALA A 59 -10.46 8.06 30.60
C ALA A 59 -10.92 9.04 31.70
N VAL A 60 -11.97 8.71 32.46
CA VAL A 60 -12.39 9.47 33.64
C VAL A 60 -11.32 9.40 34.74
N GLY A 61 -10.75 8.22 35.00
CA GLY A 61 -9.63 8.08 35.93
C GLY A 61 -8.44 8.97 35.54
N LEU A 62 -8.04 8.94 34.27
CA LEU A 62 -6.99 9.78 33.70
C LEU A 62 -7.30 11.29 33.82
N GLY A 63 -8.53 11.72 33.53
CA GLY A 63 -8.95 13.11 33.67
C GLY A 63 -8.92 13.60 35.13
N LEU A 64 -9.35 12.75 36.07
CA LEU A 64 -9.31 13.04 37.50
C LEU A 64 -7.86 13.15 38.03
N THR A 65 -6.94 12.29 37.60
CA THR A 65 -5.53 12.38 38.04
C THR A 65 -4.84 13.65 37.53
N ILE A 66 -5.12 14.08 36.30
CA ILE A 66 -4.61 15.37 35.78
C ILE A 66 -5.18 16.53 36.60
N ASN A 67 -6.49 16.55 36.83
CA ASN A 67 -7.14 17.62 37.59
C ASN A 67 -6.59 17.72 39.02
N LEU A 68 -6.39 16.59 39.71
CA LEU A 68 -5.70 16.57 41.01
C LEU A 68 -4.26 17.09 40.90
N GLY A 69 -3.51 16.69 39.88
CA GLY A 69 -2.17 17.21 39.59
C GLY A 69 -2.13 18.73 39.46
N THR A 70 -3.11 19.36 38.79
CA THR A 70 -3.17 20.84 38.65
C THR A 70 -3.37 21.55 39.99
N THR A 71 -4.07 20.93 40.94
CA THR A 71 -4.18 21.47 42.32
C THR A 71 -2.90 21.32 43.14
N LYS A 72 -1.92 20.56 42.62
CA LYS A 72 -0.68 20.13 43.30
C LYS A 72 0.60 20.57 42.56
N GLY A 73 0.48 21.58 41.70
CA GLY A 73 1.62 22.22 41.01
C GLY A 73 1.81 21.85 39.55
N LEU A 74 0.99 20.96 38.97
CA LEU A 74 1.08 20.66 37.54
C LEU A 74 0.76 21.91 36.70
N GLY A 75 1.72 22.35 35.88
CA GLY A 75 1.63 23.60 35.11
C GLY A 75 2.26 24.81 35.80
N ARG A 76 3.06 24.63 36.86
CA ARG A 76 3.97 25.61 37.45
C ARG A 76 5.44 25.19 37.27
N HIS A 77 6.39 26.09 37.54
CA HIS A 77 7.81 25.75 37.57
C HIS A 77 8.19 25.10 38.91
N ASP A 78 9.24 24.25 38.94
CA ASP A 78 9.64 23.48 40.13
C ASP A 78 10.04 24.31 41.36
N ALA A 79 10.39 25.58 41.14
CA ALA A 79 10.68 26.56 42.19
C ALA A 79 9.41 27.06 42.89
N ASP A 80 8.26 27.02 42.21
CA ASP A 80 6.97 27.59 42.65
C ASP A 80 6.04 26.51 43.26
N ILE A 81 6.59 25.34 43.61
CA ILE A 81 5.86 24.16 44.12
C ILE A 81 6.39 23.80 45.50
N ASP A 82 5.50 23.79 46.50
CA ASP A 82 5.81 23.38 47.87
C ASP A 82 6.35 21.96 47.94
N ALA A 83 7.38 21.74 48.75
CA ALA A 83 8.05 20.44 48.90
C ALA A 83 7.11 19.31 49.34
N ALA A 84 6.03 19.64 50.07
CA ALA A 84 5.02 18.69 50.52
C ALA A 84 4.11 18.15 49.38
N ASP A 85 3.92 18.92 48.30
CA ASP A 85 3.04 18.53 47.19
C ASP A 85 3.78 17.75 46.08
N LYS A 86 5.12 17.84 46.03
CA LYS A 86 5.95 17.15 45.02
C LYS A 86 5.75 15.62 44.96
N PRO A 87 5.67 14.87 46.08
CA PRO A 87 5.41 13.42 46.03
C PRO A 87 4.01 13.10 45.48
N TRP A 88 3.01 13.91 45.82
CA TRP A 88 1.63 13.72 45.35
C TRP A 88 1.50 14.02 43.85
N LEU A 89 2.19 15.06 43.38
CA LEU A 89 2.29 15.39 41.95
C LEU A 89 2.89 14.23 41.15
N ARG A 90 4.03 13.66 41.58
CA ARG A 90 4.63 12.48 40.93
C ARG A 90 3.71 11.26 40.95
N MET A 91 2.96 11.05 42.03
CA MET A 91 1.96 9.97 42.10
C MET A 91 0.85 10.17 41.07
N CYS A 92 0.34 11.41 40.88
CA CYS A 92 -0.63 11.70 39.84
C CYS A 92 -0.08 11.48 38.41
N GLU A 93 1.18 11.86 38.16
CA GLU A 93 1.87 11.66 36.87
C GLU A 93 2.08 10.17 36.56
N TYR A 94 2.47 9.36 37.54
CA TYR A 94 2.64 7.92 37.40
C TYR A 94 1.32 7.17 37.15
N VAL A 95 0.25 7.53 37.87
CA VAL A 95 -1.07 6.91 37.62
C VAL A 95 -1.61 7.33 36.25
N PHE A 96 -1.35 8.57 35.80
CA PHE A 96 -1.68 9.00 34.44
C PHE A 96 -1.00 8.12 33.38
N SER A 97 0.32 7.86 33.49
CA SER A 97 1.07 7.15 32.44
C SER A 97 0.57 5.70 32.28
N ILE A 98 0.30 5.03 33.40
CA ILE A 98 -0.32 3.70 33.43
C ILE A 98 -1.72 3.70 32.81
N LEU A 99 -2.57 4.71 33.06
CA LEU A 99 -3.95 4.73 32.56
C LEU A 99 -4.07 5.14 31.08
N TYR A 100 -3.15 5.97 30.57
CA TYR A 100 -3.22 6.51 29.21
C TYR A 100 -3.22 5.42 28.13
N ASN A 101 -2.23 4.52 28.14
CA ASN A 101 -2.10 3.47 27.12
C ASN A 101 -3.33 2.51 27.10
N PRO A 102 -3.80 1.94 28.22
CA PRO A 102 -5.02 1.13 28.27
C PRO A 102 -6.29 1.85 27.82
N ALA A 103 -6.49 3.12 28.20
CA ALA A 103 -7.67 3.89 27.81
C ALA A 103 -7.75 4.05 26.28
N LEU A 104 -6.62 4.40 25.66
CA LEU A 104 -6.53 4.54 24.21
C LEU A 104 -6.74 3.20 23.49
N MET A 105 -6.10 2.13 23.96
CA MET A 105 -6.19 0.80 23.35
C MET A 105 -7.59 0.19 23.47
N ALA A 106 -8.27 0.37 24.61
CA ALA A 106 -9.67 -0.02 24.77
C ALA A 106 -10.56 0.75 23.77
N THR A 107 -10.37 2.07 23.63
CA THR A 107 -11.15 2.87 22.67
C THR A 107 -10.94 2.41 21.23
N LYS A 108 -9.68 2.23 20.80
CA LYS A 108 -9.32 1.70 19.47
C LYS A 108 -9.92 0.32 19.22
N THR A 109 -9.91 -0.54 20.24
CA THR A 109 -10.50 -1.90 20.17
C THR A 109 -12.01 -1.86 20.01
N SER A 110 -12.73 -0.94 20.68
CA SER A 110 -14.18 -0.76 20.46
C SER A 110 -14.50 -0.41 18.99
N ILE A 111 -13.73 0.51 18.38
CA ILE A 111 -13.89 0.89 16.97
C ILE A 111 -13.64 -0.32 16.05
N LEU A 112 -12.58 -1.07 16.29
CA LEU A 112 -12.24 -2.25 15.48
C LEU A 112 -13.26 -3.39 15.63
N VAL A 113 -13.80 -3.61 16.83
CA VAL A 113 -14.91 -4.58 17.06
C VAL A 113 -16.20 -4.12 16.37
N PHE A 114 -16.48 -2.81 16.33
CA PHE A 114 -17.58 -2.25 15.55
C PHE A 114 -17.37 -2.49 14.04
N TYR A 115 -16.16 -2.27 13.49
CA TYR A 115 -15.83 -2.58 12.10
C TYR A 115 -15.92 -4.08 11.79
N LEU A 116 -15.45 -4.96 12.67
CA LEU A 116 -15.57 -6.42 12.52
C LEU A 116 -17.04 -6.88 12.44
N ARG A 117 -17.94 -6.21 13.19
CA ARG A 117 -19.38 -6.46 13.09
C ARG A 117 -19.96 -5.97 11.78
N LEU A 118 -19.62 -4.74 11.36
CA LEU A 118 -20.04 -4.20 10.06
C LEU A 118 -19.56 -5.09 8.91
N ALA A 119 -18.34 -5.62 9.00
CA ALA A 119 -17.72 -6.48 8.00
C ALA A 119 -18.30 -7.91 7.94
N LYS A 120 -19.19 -8.32 8.85
CA LYS A 120 -19.64 -9.73 8.99
C LYS A 120 -20.20 -10.29 7.67
N ASN A 121 -20.96 -9.47 6.94
CA ASN A 121 -21.63 -9.83 5.68
C ASN A 121 -21.06 -9.11 4.44
N THR A 122 -20.20 -8.09 4.59
CA THR A 122 -19.81 -7.20 3.48
C THR A 122 -18.51 -7.60 2.77
N GLN A 123 -17.35 -7.56 3.44
CA GLN A 123 -16.04 -7.80 2.79
C GLN A 123 -15.06 -8.57 3.68
N LYS A 124 -14.38 -9.57 3.11
CA LYS A 124 -13.34 -10.34 3.82
C LYS A 124 -12.09 -9.52 4.10
N LEU A 125 -11.78 -8.54 3.22
CA LEU A 125 -10.59 -7.70 3.36
C LEU A 125 -10.70 -6.77 4.59
N LEU A 126 -11.83 -6.07 4.75
CA LEU A 126 -12.11 -5.25 5.94
C LEU A 126 -11.98 -6.11 7.21
N ARG A 127 -12.59 -7.31 7.21
CA ARG A 127 -12.55 -8.22 8.37
C ARG A 127 -11.12 -8.66 8.71
N LEU A 128 -10.31 -9.06 7.73
CA LEU A 128 -8.92 -9.47 7.97
C LEU A 128 -8.06 -8.30 8.45
N GLY A 129 -8.20 -7.13 7.82
CA GLY A 129 -7.49 -5.91 8.22
C GLY A 129 -7.83 -5.48 9.64
N SER A 130 -9.11 -5.47 10.03
CA SER A 130 -9.50 -5.14 11.40
C SER A 130 -8.98 -6.15 12.43
N TRP A 131 -8.90 -7.44 12.12
CA TRP A 131 -8.26 -8.43 13.00
C TRP A 131 -6.76 -8.19 13.15
N ALA A 132 -6.05 -7.86 12.06
CA ALA A 132 -4.63 -7.55 12.09
C ALA A 132 -4.32 -6.30 12.93
N THR A 133 -5.03 -5.19 12.69
CA THR A 133 -4.87 -3.96 13.48
C THR A 133 -5.23 -4.16 14.95
N LEU A 134 -6.26 -4.96 15.24
CA LEU A 134 -6.66 -5.29 16.62
C LEU A 134 -5.56 -6.09 17.35
N ALA A 135 -4.98 -7.09 16.69
CA ALA A 135 -3.89 -7.89 17.26
C ALA A 135 -2.63 -7.03 17.51
N ILE A 136 -2.19 -6.26 16.50
CA ILE A 136 -1.00 -5.39 16.61
C ILE A 136 -1.18 -4.35 17.70
N GLY A 137 -2.32 -3.64 17.71
CA GLY A 137 -2.62 -2.62 18.71
C GLY A 137 -2.65 -3.16 20.13
N ASN A 138 -3.38 -4.25 20.38
CA ASN A 138 -3.50 -4.80 21.74
C ASN A 138 -2.19 -5.42 22.24
N VAL A 139 -1.41 -6.10 21.40
CA VAL A 139 -0.11 -6.66 21.80
C VAL A 139 0.88 -5.54 22.14
N ALA A 140 1.04 -4.56 21.25
CA ALA A 140 1.94 -3.43 21.48
C ALA A 140 1.50 -2.58 22.70
N GLY A 141 0.20 -2.30 22.80
CA GLY A 141 -0.40 -1.60 23.94
C GLY A 141 -0.17 -2.30 25.27
N THR A 142 -0.34 -3.63 25.32
CA THR A 142 -0.08 -4.43 26.53
C THR A 142 1.40 -4.36 26.94
N ILE A 143 2.32 -4.47 25.97
CA ILE A 143 3.77 -4.33 26.22
C ILE A 143 4.09 -2.94 26.78
N LEU A 144 3.57 -1.88 26.17
CA LEU A 144 3.76 -0.50 26.63
C LEU A 144 3.18 -0.27 28.03
N THR A 145 2.01 -0.82 28.35
CA THR A 145 1.43 -0.75 29.70
C THR A 145 2.29 -1.48 30.73
N ILE A 146 2.84 -2.66 30.40
CA ILE A 146 3.77 -3.38 31.27
C ILE A 146 5.04 -2.56 31.49
N MET A 147 5.58 -1.91 30.46
CA MET A 147 6.73 -1.00 30.59
C MET A 147 6.43 0.20 31.50
N ASN A 148 5.24 0.80 31.41
CA ASN A 148 4.82 1.90 32.31
C ASN A 148 4.73 1.44 33.78
N ILE A 149 4.15 0.26 34.03
CA ILE A 149 4.01 -0.30 35.40
C ILE A 149 5.39 -0.59 36.01
N PHE A 150 6.32 -1.13 35.22
CA PHE A 150 7.67 -1.48 35.68
C PHE A 150 8.72 -0.44 35.25
N GLN A 151 8.33 0.83 35.12
CA GLN A 151 9.21 1.90 34.62
C GLN A 151 10.45 2.15 35.50
N CYS A 152 10.40 1.75 36.78
CA CYS A 152 11.48 1.90 37.75
C CYS A 152 11.78 0.61 38.51
N GLN A 153 13.05 0.40 38.83
CA GLN A 153 13.55 -0.62 39.76
C GLN A 153 14.27 0.07 40.94
N PRO A 154 13.76 -0.02 42.19
CA PRO A 154 12.46 -0.56 42.58
C PRO A 154 11.29 0.34 42.12
N ILE A 155 10.09 -0.24 42.00
CA ILE A 155 8.88 0.46 41.50
C ILE A 155 8.55 1.71 42.32
N SER A 156 8.81 1.70 43.63
CA SER A 156 8.56 2.83 44.53
C SER A 156 9.32 4.12 44.18
N ALA A 157 10.45 4.01 43.47
CA ALA A 157 11.21 5.17 42.99
C ALA A 157 10.45 6.02 41.95
N ALA A 158 9.32 5.53 41.41
CA ALA A 158 8.46 6.30 40.52
C ALA A 158 7.73 7.46 41.22
N TRP A 159 7.43 7.34 42.52
CA TRP A 159 6.71 8.38 43.29
C TRP A 159 7.46 8.86 44.53
N ASP A 160 8.28 8.02 45.16
CA ASP A 160 9.08 8.39 46.33
C ASP A 160 10.42 9.03 45.91
N ILE A 161 10.72 10.19 46.49
CA ILE A 161 11.93 10.97 46.23
C ILE A 161 13.12 10.45 47.06
N ASN A 162 12.87 9.68 48.12
CA ASN A 162 13.87 9.30 49.13
C ASN A 162 14.70 8.04 48.77
N VAL A 163 14.44 7.40 47.62
CA VAL A 163 15.14 6.19 47.18
C VAL A 163 16.51 6.55 46.57
N GLN A 164 17.60 6.20 47.24
CA GLN A 164 18.96 6.58 46.79
C GLN A 164 19.53 5.75 45.62
N THR A 165 19.05 4.51 45.43
CA THR A 165 19.50 3.63 44.34
C THR A 165 18.29 3.22 43.51
N TYR A 166 18.20 3.71 42.29
CA TYR A 166 17.11 3.43 41.36
C TYR A 166 17.63 3.38 39.91
N HIS A 167 17.03 2.52 39.11
CA HIS A 167 17.11 2.58 37.65
C HIS A 167 15.71 2.76 37.08
N CYS A 168 15.47 3.87 36.40
CA CYS A 168 14.20 4.17 35.73
C CYS A 168 14.42 4.32 34.22
N ILE A 169 13.40 3.96 33.44
CA ILE A 169 13.34 4.21 32.00
C ILE A 169 13.19 5.74 31.79
N PRO A 170 14.01 6.39 30.95
CA PRO A 170 13.84 7.81 30.65
C PRO A 170 12.50 8.08 29.96
N LEU A 171 11.83 9.17 30.34
CA LEU A 171 10.49 9.47 29.85
C LEU A 171 10.42 9.59 28.32
N LEU A 172 11.49 10.16 27.75
CA LEU A 172 11.69 10.31 26.31
C LEU A 172 11.62 8.95 25.61
N THR A 173 12.25 7.92 26.17
CA THR A 173 12.31 6.57 25.60
C THR A 173 10.93 5.94 25.54
N GLU A 174 10.15 6.06 26.61
CA GLU A 174 8.82 5.46 26.74
C GLU A 174 7.81 6.07 25.76
N PHE A 175 7.63 7.40 25.80
CA PHE A 175 6.68 8.07 24.91
C PHE A 175 7.07 7.90 23.44
N ILE A 176 8.36 7.99 23.11
CA ILE A 176 8.80 7.79 21.73
C ILE A 176 8.59 6.35 21.26
N CYS A 177 8.66 5.34 22.14
CA CYS A 177 8.29 3.98 21.75
C CYS A 177 6.78 3.82 21.48
N SER A 178 5.92 4.54 22.22
CA SER A 178 4.47 4.50 22.01
C SER A 178 3.98 5.25 20.75
N ALA A 179 4.62 6.37 20.42
CA ALA A 179 4.18 7.29 19.36
C ALA A 179 4.00 6.63 17.97
N PRO A 180 4.98 5.86 17.45
CA PRO A 180 4.84 5.03 16.25
C PRO A 180 3.61 4.14 16.25
N VAL A 181 3.38 3.42 17.35
CA VAL A 181 2.26 2.47 17.49
C VAL A 181 0.92 3.20 17.42
N ASN A 182 0.82 4.35 18.11
CA ASN A 182 -0.40 5.14 18.11
C ASN A 182 -0.71 5.71 16.73
N ILE A 183 0.23 6.44 16.12
CA ILE A 183 0.05 7.02 14.79
C ILE A 183 -0.30 5.95 13.73
N VAL A 184 0.39 4.81 13.73
CA VAL A 184 0.14 3.72 12.76
C VAL A 184 -1.23 3.10 12.98
N THR A 185 -1.64 2.86 14.23
CA THR A 185 -2.95 2.26 14.51
C THR A 185 -4.10 3.21 14.16
N ASP A 186 -3.94 4.52 14.37
CA ASP A 186 -4.95 5.51 13.99
C ASP A 186 -5.07 5.69 12.47
N LEU A 187 -3.95 5.76 11.75
CA LEU A 187 -3.94 5.75 10.28
C LEU A 187 -4.54 4.46 9.71
N ALA A 188 -4.32 3.31 10.35
CA ALA A 188 -4.93 2.04 9.96
C ALA A 188 -6.45 2.04 10.22
N ILE A 189 -6.91 2.51 11.38
CA ILE A 189 -8.34 2.64 11.72
C ILE A 189 -9.06 3.60 10.75
N LEU A 190 -8.39 4.70 10.35
CA LEU A 190 -8.86 5.59 9.29
C LEU A 190 -8.92 4.87 7.94
N ALA A 191 -7.84 4.21 7.50
CA ALA A 191 -7.77 3.62 6.18
C ALA A 191 -8.74 2.44 5.96
N LEU A 192 -8.97 1.62 6.99
CA LEU A 192 -9.75 0.38 6.92
C LEU A 192 -11.16 0.51 6.29
N PRO A 193 -12.01 1.47 6.71
CA PRO A 193 -13.36 1.59 6.15
C PRO A 193 -13.39 2.24 4.75
N ILE A 194 -12.38 3.01 4.32
CA ILE A 194 -12.38 3.74 3.03
C ILE A 194 -12.76 2.84 1.83
N PRO A 195 -12.18 1.63 1.65
CA PRO A 195 -12.53 0.75 0.55
C PRO A 195 -14.02 0.40 0.43
N VAL A 196 -14.66 0.09 1.56
CA VAL A 196 -16.08 -0.32 1.60
C VAL A 196 -16.99 0.85 1.22
N LEU A 197 -16.61 2.05 1.64
CA LEU A 197 -17.43 3.26 1.53
C LEU A 197 -17.35 3.91 0.15
N THR A 198 -16.26 3.67 -0.57
CA THR A 198 -16.07 4.14 -1.96
C THR A 198 -16.76 3.23 -2.98
N GLY A 199 -17.07 1.98 -2.61
CA GLY A 199 -17.79 1.01 -3.45
C GLY A 199 -19.32 1.08 -3.40
N MET A 200 -19.91 1.78 -2.43
CA MET A 200 -21.37 1.87 -2.24
C MET A 200 -21.90 3.27 -2.54
N GLN A 201 -23.01 3.37 -3.28
CA GLN A 201 -23.75 4.62 -3.50
C GLN A 201 -24.54 4.99 -2.23
N LEU A 202 -23.84 5.43 -1.19
CA LEU A 202 -24.46 5.85 0.06
C LEU A 202 -25.26 7.16 -0.14
N PRO A 203 -26.51 7.26 0.36
CA PRO A 203 -27.27 8.50 0.30
C PRO A 203 -26.50 9.61 1.04
N PRO A 204 -26.55 10.87 0.55
CA PRO A 204 -25.61 11.93 0.96
C PRO A 204 -25.57 12.18 2.47
N ARG A 205 -26.70 12.00 3.16
CA ARG A 205 -26.82 12.14 4.63
C ARG A 205 -25.96 11.11 5.40
N GLN A 206 -25.82 9.88 4.88
CA GLN A 206 -24.92 8.86 5.46
C GLN A 206 -23.45 9.16 5.16
N LYS A 207 -23.18 9.75 3.99
CA LYS A 207 -21.85 10.24 3.61
C LYS A 207 -21.38 11.40 4.51
N THR A 208 -22.28 12.26 4.99
CA THR A 208 -21.91 13.36 5.92
C THR A 208 -21.42 12.86 7.28
N ILE A 209 -22.16 11.94 7.95
CA ILE A 209 -21.74 11.34 9.24
C ILE A 209 -20.36 10.72 9.09
N LEU A 210 -20.15 10.02 7.98
CA LEU A 210 -18.90 9.38 7.64
C LEU A 210 -17.74 10.37 7.47
N VAL A 211 -17.91 11.42 6.68
CA VAL A 211 -16.90 12.48 6.50
C VAL A 211 -16.55 13.12 7.85
N ILE A 212 -17.53 13.35 8.73
CA ILE A 212 -17.28 13.87 10.09
C ILE A 212 -16.38 12.91 10.89
N THR A 213 -16.65 11.60 10.88
CA THR A 213 -15.78 10.61 11.57
C THR A 213 -14.37 10.54 10.98
N PHE A 214 -14.21 10.72 9.66
CA PHE A 214 -12.90 10.82 9.03
C PHE A 214 -12.11 12.07 9.45
N THR A 215 -12.75 13.24 9.41
CA THR A 215 -12.11 14.50 9.80
C THR A 215 -11.70 14.49 11.27
N LEU A 216 -12.51 13.89 12.15
CA LEU A 216 -12.16 13.71 13.57
C LEU A 216 -10.96 12.76 13.77
N GLY A 217 -10.89 11.64 13.06
CA GLY A 217 -9.72 10.75 13.16
C GLY A 217 -8.44 11.39 12.57
N ILE A 218 -8.54 12.16 11.49
CA ILE A 218 -7.40 12.95 10.97
C ILE A 218 -6.95 13.96 12.02
N PHE A 219 -7.88 14.65 12.69
CA PHE A 219 -7.56 15.57 13.78
C PHE A 219 -6.82 14.87 14.94
N VAL A 220 -7.22 13.65 15.34
CA VAL A 220 -6.50 12.85 16.34
C VAL A 220 -5.04 12.62 15.92
N THR A 221 -4.78 12.19 14.68
CA THR A 221 -3.39 11.99 14.21
C THR A 221 -2.54 13.27 14.21
N VAL A 222 -3.17 14.45 14.08
CA VAL A 222 -2.47 15.74 14.23
C VAL A 222 -2.18 16.03 15.70
N VAL A 223 -3.10 15.72 16.62
CA VAL A 223 -2.89 15.85 18.07
C VAL A 223 -1.71 15.00 18.55
N ASP A 224 -1.55 13.77 18.04
CA ASP A 224 -0.38 12.93 18.33
C ASP A 224 0.95 13.60 17.97
N VAL A 225 1.04 14.13 16.74
CA VAL A 225 2.23 14.84 16.24
C VAL A 225 2.53 16.08 17.09
N VAL A 226 1.50 16.86 17.42
CA VAL A 226 1.61 18.07 18.25
C VAL A 226 2.08 17.74 19.66
N ARG A 227 1.58 16.65 20.26
CA ARG A 227 2.05 16.19 21.58
C ARG A 227 3.53 15.82 21.57
N ILE A 228 3.97 15.03 20.57
CA ILE A 228 5.38 14.62 20.47
C ILE A 228 6.29 15.84 20.38
N TYR A 229 5.91 16.86 19.60
CA TYR A 229 6.62 18.13 19.51
C TYR A 229 6.75 18.84 20.87
N TYR A 230 5.65 19.02 21.62
CA TYR A 230 5.70 19.67 22.94
C TYR A 230 6.48 18.84 23.98
N LEU A 231 6.43 17.51 23.91
CA LEU A 231 7.20 16.64 24.79
C LEU A 231 8.71 16.70 24.47
N GLN A 232 9.09 16.77 23.19
CA GLN A 232 10.49 17.01 22.80
C GLN A 232 10.98 18.38 23.28
N GLN A 233 10.13 19.41 23.21
CA GLN A 233 10.44 20.74 23.76
C GLN A 233 10.57 20.71 25.30
N ALA A 234 9.79 19.86 25.99
CA ALA A 234 9.84 19.71 27.44
C ALA A 234 11.18 19.21 27.98
N ILE A 235 11.89 18.40 27.18
CA ILE A 235 13.09 17.64 27.55
C ILE A 235 14.38 18.35 27.04
N GLY A 236 14.25 19.58 26.54
CA GLY A 236 15.18 20.27 25.63
C GLY A 236 16.63 20.54 26.04
N LEU A 237 17.15 19.96 27.13
CA LEU A 237 18.60 19.87 27.43
C LEU A 237 19.06 18.53 28.06
N ASP A 238 18.19 17.73 28.71
CA ASP A 238 18.62 16.56 29.50
C ASP A 238 18.07 15.21 28.96
N PRO A 239 18.92 14.35 28.36
CA PRO A 239 18.50 13.03 27.85
C PRO A 239 18.10 12.03 28.95
N SER A 240 18.54 12.25 30.19
CA SER A 240 18.25 11.41 31.36
C SER A 240 17.03 11.90 32.17
N ALA A 241 16.16 12.73 31.59
CA ALA A 241 14.95 13.21 32.25
C ALA A 241 13.99 12.07 32.64
N VAL A 242 13.94 11.76 33.93
CA VAL A 242 12.94 10.90 34.59
C VAL A 242 11.83 11.79 35.16
N PHE A 243 10.61 11.24 35.29
CA PHE A 243 9.45 11.91 35.88
C PHE A 243 9.80 12.73 37.14
N GLY A 244 9.53 14.03 37.09
CA GLY A 244 9.70 14.95 38.21
C GLY A 244 11.13 15.20 38.68
N GLN A 245 12.17 14.87 37.90
CA GLN A 245 13.59 15.15 38.26
C GLN A 245 14.26 16.25 37.43
N SER A 246 13.85 16.48 36.17
CA SER A 246 14.42 17.53 35.32
C SER A 246 13.83 18.91 35.63
N VAL A 247 14.65 19.97 35.59
CA VAL A 247 14.22 21.33 35.91
C VAL A 247 13.20 21.86 34.88
N GLY A 248 12.06 22.33 35.37
CA GLY A 248 10.93 22.77 34.55
C GLY A 248 9.99 21.65 34.10
N PHE A 249 10.07 20.46 34.68
CA PHE A 249 9.30 19.30 34.23
C PHE A 249 7.78 19.50 34.28
N PRO A 250 7.15 19.88 35.41
CA PRO A 250 5.69 19.97 35.50
C PRO A 250 5.11 21.06 34.60
N TRP A 251 5.87 22.15 34.39
CA TRP A 251 5.52 23.25 33.50
C TRP A 251 5.34 22.79 32.05
N ASN A 252 6.28 22.01 31.54
CA ASN A 252 6.25 21.55 30.15
C ASN A 252 5.40 20.28 29.97
N ALA A 253 5.44 19.34 30.93
CA ALA A 253 4.62 18.13 30.92
C ALA A 253 3.12 18.46 30.90
N SER A 254 2.69 19.52 31.60
CA SER A 254 1.28 19.95 31.68
C SER A 254 0.55 20.04 30.32
N LEU A 255 1.21 20.53 29.27
CA LEU A 255 0.64 20.61 27.93
C LEU A 255 0.54 19.23 27.25
N SER A 256 1.53 18.36 27.44
CA SER A 256 1.52 16.99 26.90
C SER A 256 0.42 16.13 27.54
N LEU A 257 0.25 16.25 28.86
CA LEU A 257 -0.82 15.59 29.62
C LEU A 257 -2.20 16.09 29.19
N MET A 258 -2.37 17.41 29.03
CA MET A 258 -3.60 18.01 28.51
C MET A 258 -3.95 17.47 27.12
N TRP A 259 -3.01 17.50 26.17
CA TRP A 259 -3.25 16.98 24.81
C TRP A 259 -3.57 15.47 24.80
N SER A 260 -2.96 14.68 25.69
CA SER A 260 -3.26 13.25 25.83
C SER A 260 -4.67 12.99 26.37
N ALA A 261 -5.18 13.85 27.28
CA ALA A 261 -6.58 13.79 27.70
C ALA A 261 -7.55 14.20 26.58
N VAL A 262 -7.20 15.24 25.80
CA VAL A 262 -7.99 15.64 24.61
C VAL A 262 -8.03 14.51 23.58
N GLU A 263 -6.90 13.87 23.30
CA GLU A 263 -6.78 12.71 22.40
C GLU A 263 -7.75 11.60 22.79
N VAL A 264 -7.62 11.03 24.01
CA VAL A 264 -8.47 9.92 24.47
C VAL A 264 -9.96 10.30 24.43
N ASN A 265 -10.32 11.50 24.90
CA ASN A 265 -11.72 11.97 24.89
C ASN A 265 -12.27 12.14 23.46
N VAL A 266 -11.47 12.66 22.52
CA VAL A 266 -11.89 12.84 21.11
C VAL A 266 -12.01 11.50 20.39
N VAL A 267 -11.13 10.53 20.66
CA VAL A 267 -11.25 9.17 20.09
C VAL A 267 -12.53 8.48 20.63
N ILE A 268 -12.87 8.65 21.92
CA ILE A 268 -14.13 8.14 22.50
C ILE A 268 -15.35 8.77 21.81
N ILE A 269 -15.36 10.09 21.60
CA ILE A 269 -16.42 10.79 20.87
C ILE A 269 -16.54 10.24 19.43
N CYS A 270 -15.41 10.09 18.73
CA CYS A 270 -15.35 9.53 17.38
C CYS A 270 -15.92 8.10 17.33
N ALA A 271 -15.59 7.25 18.30
CA ALA A 271 -16.14 5.90 18.43
C ALA A 271 -17.67 5.89 18.66
N CYS A 272 -18.22 6.90 19.32
CA CYS A 272 -19.65 6.98 19.60
C CYS A 272 -20.49 7.41 18.37
N ILE A 273 -20.01 8.37 17.57
CA ILE A 273 -20.76 8.99 16.45
C ILE A 273 -21.46 7.99 15.51
N PRO A 274 -20.83 6.92 14.98
CA PRO A 274 -21.49 5.97 14.08
C PRO A 274 -22.75 5.32 14.67
N THR A 275 -22.80 5.17 15.99
CA THR A 275 -23.90 4.49 16.69
C THR A 275 -25.07 5.40 17.05
N LEU A 276 -24.90 6.73 17.00
CA LEU A 276 -25.93 7.71 17.35
C LEU A 276 -26.97 7.95 16.25
N LYS A 277 -26.78 7.39 15.04
CA LYS A 277 -27.71 7.55 13.89
C LYS A 277 -29.21 7.33 14.25
N PRO A 278 -29.62 6.28 15.02
CA PRO A 278 -31.03 6.08 15.38
C PRO A 278 -31.57 7.16 16.33
N LEU A 279 -30.73 7.72 17.20
CA LEU A 279 -31.09 8.77 18.15
C LEU A 279 -31.37 10.10 17.44
N ILE A 280 -30.51 10.48 16.49
CA ILE A 280 -30.64 11.71 15.69
C ILE A 280 -31.98 11.70 14.93
N ILE A 281 -32.34 10.56 14.32
CA ILE A 281 -33.61 10.38 13.60
C ILE A 281 -34.83 10.55 14.52
N LYS A 282 -34.72 10.14 15.80
CA LYS A 282 -35.82 10.18 16.77
C LYS A 282 -35.99 11.55 17.45
N ILE A 283 -34.90 12.29 17.67
CA ILE A 283 -34.92 13.59 18.37
C ILE A 283 -35.12 14.77 17.40
N LEU A 284 -34.61 14.70 16.17
CA LEU A 284 -34.65 15.80 15.19
C LEU A 284 -35.33 15.39 13.86
N PRO A 285 -36.61 14.97 13.86
CA PRO A 285 -37.32 14.62 12.62
C PRO A 285 -37.41 15.82 11.65
N ALA A 286 -37.50 17.05 12.16
CA ALA A 286 -37.52 18.28 11.37
C ALA A 286 -36.23 18.56 10.59
N MET A 287 -35.10 17.93 10.96
CA MET A 287 -33.83 18.01 10.22
C MET A 287 -33.72 16.93 9.12
N VAL A 288 -34.75 16.09 8.96
CA VAL A 288 -34.80 14.96 8.03
C VAL A 288 -35.95 15.10 7.02
N VAL A 289 -37.03 15.79 7.35
CA VAL A 289 -38.11 16.15 6.41
C VAL A 289 -37.64 17.27 5.50
N ASP A 290 -37.62 17.03 4.18
CA ASP A 290 -37.42 18.08 3.17
C ASP A 290 -38.64 19.01 3.12
N PRO A 291 -38.51 20.31 3.42
CA PRO A 291 -39.64 21.26 3.32
C PRO A 291 -40.14 21.45 1.88
N ASN A 292 -39.32 21.07 0.90
CA ASN A 292 -39.52 21.33 -0.53
C ASN A 292 -40.00 20.11 -1.33
N GLY A 293 -40.27 18.97 -0.68
CA GLY A 293 -40.69 17.74 -1.37
C GLY A 293 -42.10 17.81 -2.02
N THR A 294 -42.99 18.65 -1.49
CA THR A 294 -44.40 18.70 -1.92
C THR A 294 -45.02 20.10 -1.81
N ARG A 295 -44.75 21.01 -2.78
CA ARG A 295 -45.65 22.13 -3.18
C ARG A 295 -45.10 22.97 -4.34
N ARG A 296 -45.58 22.68 -5.56
CA ARG A 296 -45.77 23.54 -6.77
C ARG A 296 -46.01 22.55 -7.94
N SER A 297 -47.08 22.64 -8.74
CA SER A 297 -48.03 23.73 -8.97
C SER A 297 -49.48 23.23 -8.94
N SER A 298 -50.35 23.96 -8.22
CA SER A 298 -51.79 23.96 -8.49
C SER A 298 -52.27 25.41 -8.47
N LYS A 299 -52.20 26.05 -9.63
CA LYS A 299 -52.97 27.25 -9.99
C LYS A 299 -53.20 27.29 -11.49
N GLN A 300 -54.35 26.80 -11.92
CA GLN A 300 -55.16 27.50 -12.93
C GLN A 300 -56.63 27.45 -12.47
N PRO A 301 -57.41 28.51 -12.73
CA PRO A 301 -58.72 28.68 -12.13
C PRO A 301 -59.78 27.84 -12.83
N LEU A 302 -60.86 27.57 -12.10
CA LEU A 302 -62.15 27.25 -12.71
C LEU A 302 -62.52 28.41 -13.66
N ASN A 303 -62.75 28.09 -14.93
CA ASN A 303 -63.71 28.86 -15.71
C ASN A 303 -64.63 27.89 -16.45
N MET A 304 -65.90 28.28 -16.50
CA MET A 304 -67.02 27.44 -16.83
C MET A 304 -67.41 27.62 -18.31
N GLN A 305 -68.30 26.74 -18.77
CA GLN A 305 -69.18 26.91 -19.93
C GLN A 305 -68.66 26.67 -21.36
N HIS A 306 -69.58 26.07 -22.12
CA HIS A 306 -69.66 25.92 -23.57
C HIS A 306 -68.61 25.04 -24.27
N VAL A 307 -68.96 24.17 -25.20
CA VAL A 307 -70.19 23.48 -25.63
C VAL A 307 -69.70 22.64 -26.81
N SER A 308 -70.26 21.44 -26.96
CA SER A 308 -70.55 20.71 -28.20
C SER A 308 -69.86 21.19 -29.49
N THR A 309 -69.26 20.31 -30.30
CA THR A 309 -70.08 19.46 -31.17
C THR A 309 -69.41 18.17 -31.68
N SER A 310 -70.19 17.09 -31.61
CA SER A 310 -70.47 16.06 -32.64
C SER A 310 -69.37 15.68 -33.66
N LEU A 311 -68.94 14.43 -33.73
CA LEU A 311 -69.62 13.35 -34.49
C LEU A 311 -70.18 13.78 -35.86
N SER A 312 -69.62 13.20 -36.92
CA SER A 312 -70.45 12.75 -38.05
C SER A 312 -70.93 11.34 -37.71
N SER A 313 -72.24 11.17 -37.68
CA SER A 313 -72.93 9.90 -37.42
C SER A 313 -73.12 9.07 -38.69
N LYS A 314 -73.15 7.74 -38.51
CA LYS A 314 -74.07 6.73 -39.09
C LYS A 314 -73.38 5.33 -39.15
N PRO A 315 -74.11 4.20 -39.14
CA PRO A 315 -75.39 3.96 -38.46
C PRO A 315 -75.41 2.63 -37.65
N ASP A 316 -76.38 2.31 -36.77
CA ASP A 316 -77.29 3.06 -35.87
C ASP A 316 -77.93 2.00 -34.90
N GLU A 317 -78.58 2.44 -33.81
CA GLU A 317 -79.62 1.74 -32.98
C GLU A 317 -79.26 0.49 -32.11
N CYS A 318 -79.41 0.50 -30.76
CA CYS A 318 -80.60 0.60 -29.87
C CYS A 318 -81.19 -0.80 -29.53
N ASP A 319 -81.77 -1.07 -28.35
CA ASP A 319 -82.54 -0.17 -27.48
C ASP A 319 -82.48 -0.49 -25.96
N ASN A 320 -83.07 0.43 -25.18
CA ASN A 320 -83.36 0.47 -23.74
C ASN A 320 -83.72 -0.88 -23.05
N SER A 321 -83.48 -1.06 -21.74
CA SER A 321 -84.25 -0.33 -20.71
C SER A 321 -83.82 -0.61 -19.25
N GLN A 322 -84.41 0.18 -18.36
CA GLN A 322 -84.22 0.29 -16.91
C GLN A 322 -85.09 -0.74 -16.12
N ILE A 323 -84.89 -0.77 -14.78
CA ILE A 323 -85.86 -1.16 -13.71
C ILE A 323 -85.81 -2.61 -13.12
N ASP A 324 -85.71 -2.61 -11.77
CA ASP A 324 -86.18 -3.53 -10.71
C ASP A 324 -85.77 -5.02 -10.52
N ASN A 325 -85.23 -5.23 -9.30
CA ASN A 325 -85.67 -6.17 -8.24
C ASN A 325 -85.58 -7.71 -8.37
N THR A 326 -85.57 -8.30 -7.16
CA THR A 326 -85.84 -9.72 -6.80
C THR A 326 -84.84 -10.77 -7.29
N VAL A 327 -84.06 -11.45 -6.44
CA VAL A 327 -84.39 -12.39 -5.32
C VAL A 327 -84.66 -13.82 -5.81
N THR A 328 -84.04 -14.79 -5.11
CA THR A 328 -84.23 -16.26 -5.17
C THR A 328 -83.86 -17.00 -6.47
N ALA A 329 -83.51 -18.29 -6.45
CA ALA A 329 -82.82 -19.18 -5.47
C ALA A 329 -82.65 -20.59 -6.10
N ILE A 330 -81.87 -21.48 -5.46
CA ILE A 330 -81.79 -22.95 -5.64
C ILE A 330 -81.41 -23.42 -7.08
N ASP A 331 -80.39 -24.25 -7.32
CA ASP A 331 -80.37 -25.67 -6.96
C ASP A 331 -78.96 -26.24 -6.71
N GLU A 332 -78.85 -26.95 -5.58
CA GLU A 332 -77.86 -28.01 -5.32
C GLU A 332 -78.33 -29.30 -6.03
N PRO A 333 -77.52 -30.38 -6.26
CA PRO A 333 -77.02 -31.15 -5.11
C PRO A 333 -75.70 -31.95 -5.24
N LEU A 334 -75.21 -32.37 -4.07
CA LEU A 334 -74.49 -33.63 -3.79
C LEU A 334 -73.13 -33.95 -4.44
N SER A 335 -72.08 -33.96 -3.61
CA SER A 335 -71.64 -35.24 -2.99
C SER A 335 -70.79 -35.04 -1.72
N THR A 336 -71.07 -35.85 -0.70
CA THR A 336 -70.49 -35.88 0.66
C THR A 336 -69.10 -36.56 0.70
N ILE A 337 -68.08 -36.22 1.53
CA ILE A 337 -67.99 -36.01 3.02
C ILE A 337 -68.23 -37.37 3.75
N PRO A 338 -67.44 -37.85 4.76
CA PRO A 338 -66.96 -37.14 5.98
C PRO A 338 -65.58 -37.55 6.62
N GLN A 339 -65.33 -36.96 7.82
CA GLN A 339 -64.41 -37.34 8.94
C GLN A 339 -62.94 -36.87 8.95
N GLU A 340 -62.29 -36.62 10.12
CA GLU A 340 -62.63 -35.83 11.34
C GLU A 340 -61.32 -35.64 12.19
N PRO A 341 -61.23 -34.66 13.12
CA PRO A 341 -60.09 -34.45 14.04
C PRO A 341 -60.21 -35.36 15.29
N PRO A 342 -59.19 -35.58 16.19
CA PRO A 342 -58.44 -34.51 16.89
C PRO A 342 -57.02 -34.83 17.42
N SER A 343 -56.34 -33.83 18.01
CA SER A 343 -55.91 -33.90 19.43
C SER A 343 -55.10 -32.66 19.86
N ALA A 344 -55.46 -32.10 21.00
CA ALA A 344 -54.61 -31.16 21.71
C ALA A 344 -53.57 -31.91 22.56
N ARG A 345 -52.34 -31.42 22.64
CA ARG A 345 -51.48 -31.67 23.81
C ARG A 345 -50.57 -30.48 24.06
N ILE A 346 -50.71 -29.89 25.23
CA ILE A 346 -49.87 -28.80 25.73
C ILE A 346 -48.51 -29.38 26.11
N HIS A 347 -47.43 -28.73 25.70
CA HIS A 347 -46.17 -28.73 26.45
C HIS A 347 -45.47 -27.39 26.24
N GLU A 348 -45.12 -26.74 27.34
CA GLU A 348 -44.29 -25.54 27.32
C GLU A 348 -42.84 -25.90 27.02
N SER A 349 -42.25 -25.24 26.02
CA SER A 349 -40.81 -24.95 26.01
C SER A 349 -40.56 -23.67 25.23
N ARG A 350 -40.16 -22.64 25.95
CA ARG A 350 -39.93 -21.27 25.48
C ARG A 350 -38.57 -21.18 24.79
N GLU A 351 -38.54 -21.01 23.47
CA GLU A 351 -37.33 -20.61 22.76
C GLU A 351 -37.60 -19.52 21.72
N SER A 352 -36.83 -18.43 21.82
CA SER A 352 -37.07 -17.18 21.10
C SER A 352 -36.21 -17.11 19.84
N ALA A 353 -36.82 -17.18 18.65
CA ALA A 353 -36.09 -16.95 17.40
C ALA A 353 -35.68 -15.47 17.25
N GLU A 354 -34.38 -15.20 17.03
CA GLU A 354 -33.86 -13.85 16.80
C GLU A 354 -34.38 -13.27 15.46
N ILE A 355 -35.12 -12.16 15.52
CA ILE A 355 -35.35 -11.31 14.34
C ILE A 355 -34.18 -10.33 14.25
N THR A 356 -33.33 -10.48 13.22
CA THR A 356 -32.19 -9.59 12.97
C THR A 356 -32.57 -8.33 12.21
N MET A 357 -31.88 -7.23 12.48
CA MET A 357 -32.16 -5.88 11.94
C MET A 357 -32.07 -5.75 10.40
N GLU A 358 -31.67 -6.80 9.68
CA GLU A 358 -31.69 -6.82 8.21
C GLU A 358 -33.14 -6.88 7.68
N ASP A 359 -34.05 -7.60 8.34
CA ASP A 359 -35.48 -7.69 7.94
C ASP A 359 -36.24 -6.37 8.15
N PHE A 360 -35.88 -5.58 9.16
CA PHE A 360 -36.51 -4.28 9.42
C PHE A 360 -36.06 -3.20 8.42
N LEU A 361 -34.92 -3.38 7.75
CA LEU A 361 -34.43 -2.46 6.72
C LEU A 361 -34.96 -2.78 5.31
N ALA A 362 -35.56 -3.95 5.11
CA ALA A 362 -36.22 -4.33 3.86
C ALA A 362 -37.66 -3.81 3.75
N ASN A 363 -38.36 -3.66 4.88
CA ASN A 363 -39.81 -3.40 4.91
C ASN A 363 -40.19 -1.92 5.12
N THR A 364 -39.85 -1.07 4.14
CA THR A 364 -40.59 0.18 3.87
C THR A 364 -40.97 0.29 2.40
N ALA A 365 -41.75 -0.69 1.92
CA ALA A 365 -42.51 -0.60 0.68
C ALA A 365 -43.81 -1.44 0.80
N VAL A 366 -44.88 -0.95 0.15
CA VAL A 366 -46.18 -1.59 -0.12
C VAL A 366 -47.27 -1.50 0.96
N THR A 367 -48.26 -0.62 0.71
CA THR A 367 -49.72 -0.91 0.58
C THR A 367 -50.40 0.36 0.02
N HIS A 368 -51.42 0.37 -0.84
CA HIS A 368 -52.32 -0.67 -1.41
C HIS A 368 -52.17 -0.72 -2.97
N GLY A 369 -52.46 -1.82 -3.69
CA GLY A 369 -53.80 -2.28 -4.14
C GLY A 369 -54.15 -1.70 -5.52
N SER A 370 -54.66 -2.40 -6.54
CA SER A 370 -55.28 -3.74 -6.62
C SER A 370 -55.41 -4.27 -8.08
N THR A 371 -55.53 -5.60 -8.25
CA THR A 371 -56.29 -6.39 -9.27
C THR A 371 -56.04 -6.32 -10.81
N VAL A 372 -55.55 -7.46 -11.36
CA VAL A 372 -56.16 -8.34 -12.42
C VAL A 372 -56.06 -8.02 -13.95
N HIS A 373 -55.99 -9.10 -14.75
CA HIS A 373 -55.93 -9.26 -16.24
C HIS A 373 -54.63 -8.84 -16.96
N GLY A 374 -54.23 -9.41 -18.11
CA GLY A 374 -54.75 -10.56 -18.88
C GLY A 374 -54.76 -10.32 -20.41
N GLY A 375 -53.81 -10.90 -21.17
CA GLY A 375 -53.92 -11.14 -22.63
C GLY A 375 -53.51 -10.03 -23.63
N THR A 376 -52.61 -10.40 -24.56
CA THR A 376 -52.51 -10.02 -26.00
C THR A 376 -52.41 -8.56 -26.51
N GLU A 377 -51.29 -8.32 -27.20
CA GLU A 377 -50.94 -7.41 -28.33
C GLU A 377 -51.93 -6.36 -28.92
N HIS A 378 -51.45 -5.11 -29.11
CA HIS A 378 -51.19 -4.44 -30.42
C HIS A 378 -50.74 -2.96 -30.19
N SER A 379 -49.54 -2.52 -30.61
CA SER A 379 -49.14 -2.04 -31.96
C SER A 379 -49.20 -0.51 -32.15
N ARG A 380 -48.03 0.14 -32.38
CA ARG A 380 -47.87 1.21 -33.41
C ARG A 380 -46.40 1.62 -33.69
N LYS A 381 -45.93 1.16 -34.84
CA LYS A 381 -45.16 1.87 -35.89
C LYS A 381 -44.21 3.03 -35.52
N SER A 382 -42.91 2.75 -35.69
CA SER A 382 -42.00 3.44 -36.64
C SER A 382 -42.22 4.93 -36.95
N PHE A 383 -41.19 5.73 -36.65
CA PHE A 383 -40.52 6.53 -37.68
C PHE A 383 -39.00 6.42 -37.54
N LEU A 384 -38.34 5.92 -38.59
CA LEU A 384 -36.89 6.00 -38.75
C LEU A 384 -36.52 7.37 -39.33
N PHE A 385 -35.42 7.96 -38.86
CA PHE A 385 -34.41 8.39 -39.82
C PHE A 385 -33.04 7.83 -39.41
N GLN A 386 -32.59 6.90 -40.23
CA GLN A 386 -31.29 6.28 -40.15
C GLN A 386 -30.32 7.15 -40.96
N ASN A 387 -29.20 7.57 -40.37
CA ASN A 387 -28.02 7.84 -41.16
C ASN A 387 -26.80 7.26 -40.45
N GLY A 388 -26.06 6.41 -41.17
CA GLY A 388 -25.27 5.36 -40.55
C GLY A 388 -23.88 5.80 -40.10
N GLN A 389 -23.54 5.53 -38.83
CA GLN A 389 -22.19 5.10 -38.47
C GLN A 389 -22.26 3.87 -37.57
N ARG A 390 -21.63 2.78 -38.02
CA ARG A 390 -21.31 1.63 -37.16
C ARG A 390 -20.35 2.12 -36.07
N ASN A 391 -20.74 2.01 -34.80
CA ASN A 391 -19.78 2.01 -33.71
C ASN A 391 -20.16 0.97 -32.64
N SER A 392 -19.13 0.32 -32.12
CA SER A 392 -19.21 -0.92 -31.33
C SER A 392 -19.68 -0.72 -29.90
N CYS A 393 -20.44 -1.70 -29.39
CA CYS A 393 -20.50 -2.14 -27.98
C CYS A 393 -20.26 -1.07 -26.91
N SER A 394 -21.34 -0.54 -26.34
CA SER A 394 -21.33 0.18 -25.07
C SER A 394 -21.15 -0.79 -23.90
N ASP A 395 -19.91 -1.20 -23.63
CA ASP A 395 -19.58 -2.02 -22.46
C ASP A 395 -18.23 -1.58 -21.87
N ASN A 396 -18.16 -1.43 -20.54
CA ASN A 396 -17.04 -0.92 -19.69
C ASN A 396 -17.09 0.53 -19.17
N SER A 397 -18.10 0.90 -18.37
CA SER A 397 -18.02 1.99 -17.37
C SER A 397 -17.92 1.44 -15.94
N VAL A 398 -17.18 2.12 -15.07
CA VAL A 398 -17.19 1.92 -13.61
C VAL A 398 -17.60 3.24 -12.98
N TYR A 399 -18.70 3.21 -12.24
CA TYR A 399 -19.30 4.39 -11.63
C TYR A 399 -18.74 4.60 -10.22
N PHE A 400 -17.67 5.36 -10.08
CA PHE A 400 -17.38 6.02 -8.81
C PHE A 400 -18.28 7.23 -8.71
N GLY A 401 -18.91 7.45 -7.55
CA GLY A 401 -20.15 8.24 -7.40
C GLY A 401 -20.19 9.71 -7.88
N PHE A 402 -19.08 10.25 -8.42
CA PHE A 402 -18.99 11.59 -9.04
C PHE A 402 -18.14 11.62 -10.33
N VAL A 403 -17.51 10.50 -10.74
CA VAL A 403 -16.65 10.42 -11.93
C VAL A 403 -16.87 9.08 -12.64
N ASN A 404 -17.39 9.12 -13.86
CA ASN A 404 -17.59 7.95 -14.71
C ASN A 404 -16.26 7.57 -15.38
N MET A 405 -15.57 6.55 -14.86
CA MET A 405 -14.31 6.07 -15.42
C MET A 405 -14.53 4.82 -16.26
N LYS A 406 -14.08 4.82 -17.52
CA LYS A 406 -14.05 3.61 -18.36
C LYS A 406 -13.13 2.56 -17.71
N ARG A 407 -13.47 1.26 -17.76
CA ARG A 407 -12.52 0.24 -17.26
C ARG A 407 -11.21 0.35 -18.04
N PRO A 408 -10.05 0.31 -17.38
CA PRO A 408 -8.77 0.31 -18.07
C PRO A 408 -8.68 -0.94 -18.95
N LYS A 409 -8.15 -0.76 -20.17
CA LYS A 409 -7.86 -1.87 -21.08
C LYS A 409 -6.83 -2.81 -20.44
N SER A 410 -6.79 -4.08 -20.90
CA SER A 410 -5.69 -4.98 -20.54
C SER A 410 -4.34 -4.33 -20.85
N MET A 411 -3.37 -4.51 -19.95
CA MET A 411 -2.04 -3.89 -19.99
C MET A 411 -1.30 -4.10 -21.34
N LEU A 412 -1.56 -5.22 -22.02
CA LEU A 412 -0.99 -5.57 -23.32
C LEU A 412 -1.70 -4.94 -24.53
N LYS A 413 -2.81 -4.21 -24.31
CA LYS A 413 -3.66 -3.59 -25.33
C LYS A 413 -3.73 -2.07 -25.22
N THR A 414 -2.95 -1.47 -24.32
CA THR A 414 -2.85 -0.01 -24.19
C THR A 414 -2.04 0.54 -25.37
N SER A 415 -2.59 1.55 -26.04
CA SER A 415 -1.85 2.28 -27.08
C SER A 415 -0.66 3.03 -26.48
N THR A 416 0.35 3.37 -27.26
CA THR A 416 1.55 4.13 -26.80
C THR A 416 1.16 5.36 -25.96
N GLY A 417 0.19 6.16 -26.42
CA GLY A 417 -0.28 7.35 -25.69
C GLY A 417 -1.12 7.06 -24.44
N GLU A 418 -1.68 5.86 -24.28
CA GLU A 418 -2.32 5.41 -23.04
C GLU A 418 -1.28 4.85 -22.08
N SER A 419 -0.35 4.03 -22.58
CA SER A 419 0.75 3.44 -21.80
C SER A 419 1.65 4.50 -21.18
N PHE A 420 1.92 5.61 -21.88
CA PHE A 420 2.68 6.74 -21.35
C PHE A 420 2.04 7.34 -20.10
N LYS A 421 0.69 7.45 -20.03
CA LYS A 421 0.00 8.00 -18.85
C LYS A 421 0.20 7.11 -17.63
N TYR A 422 0.03 5.79 -17.79
CA TYR A 422 0.21 4.83 -16.70
C TYR A 422 1.69 4.73 -16.28
N CYS A 423 2.60 4.66 -17.24
CA CYS A 423 4.04 4.56 -16.96
C CYS A 423 4.58 5.83 -16.29
N THR A 424 4.20 7.04 -16.75
CA THR A 424 4.64 8.30 -16.12
C THR A 424 4.22 8.38 -14.65
N ILE A 425 3.01 7.93 -14.29
CA ILE A 425 2.57 7.90 -12.89
C ILE A 425 3.40 6.92 -12.05
N VAL A 426 3.72 5.74 -12.59
CA VAL A 426 4.63 4.79 -11.92
C VAL A 426 6.07 5.32 -11.88
N SER A 427 6.54 6.07 -12.88
CA SER A 427 7.85 6.74 -12.85
C SER A 427 7.93 7.83 -11.78
N ILE A 428 6.85 8.60 -11.56
CA ILE A 428 6.78 9.57 -10.45
C ILE A 428 6.82 8.84 -9.10
N LEU A 429 6.17 7.68 -8.98
CA LEU A 429 6.33 6.83 -7.79
C LEU A 429 7.79 6.40 -7.61
N PHE A 430 8.47 5.99 -8.69
CA PHE A 430 9.86 5.58 -8.68
C PHE A 430 10.80 6.71 -8.26
N PHE A 431 10.51 7.95 -8.64
CA PHE A 431 11.20 9.13 -8.11
C PHE A 431 11.02 9.27 -6.59
N LEU A 432 9.76 9.28 -6.12
CA LEU A 432 9.44 9.46 -4.70
C LEU A 432 10.02 8.33 -3.84
N TRP A 433 9.98 7.09 -4.34
CA TRP A 433 10.60 5.93 -3.71
C TRP A 433 12.13 6.02 -3.72
N GLY A 434 12.77 6.32 -4.86
CA GLY A 434 14.23 6.47 -4.96
C GLY A 434 14.77 7.58 -4.04
N PHE A 435 14.04 8.69 -3.94
CA PHE A 435 14.33 9.78 -3.01
C PHE A 435 14.16 9.35 -1.54
N SER A 436 13.05 8.69 -1.21
CA SER A 436 12.80 8.17 0.14
C SER A 436 13.85 7.13 0.55
N TYR A 437 14.25 6.24 -0.37
CA TYR A 437 15.23 5.19 -0.14
C TYR A 437 16.63 5.74 0.10
N GLY A 438 17.11 6.67 -0.75
CA GLY A 438 18.44 7.25 -0.57
C GLY A 438 18.54 8.08 0.72
N LEU A 439 17.46 8.76 1.12
CA LEU A 439 17.39 9.42 2.43
C LEU A 439 17.43 8.41 3.58
N LEU A 440 16.63 7.34 3.51
CA LEU A 440 16.58 6.27 4.51
C LEU A 440 17.93 5.56 4.67
N ASN A 441 18.59 5.21 3.55
CA ASN A 441 19.92 4.59 3.56
C ASN A 441 20.94 5.52 4.22
N THR A 442 20.90 6.82 3.90
CA THR A 442 21.81 7.79 4.51
C THR A 442 21.61 7.87 6.02
N LEU A 443 20.36 7.97 6.50
CA LEU A 443 20.02 8.00 7.92
C LEU A 443 20.44 6.72 8.65
N ASN A 444 20.21 5.55 8.07
CA ASN A 444 20.58 4.27 8.68
C ASN A 444 22.09 4.15 8.92
N ASN A 445 22.93 4.69 8.02
CA ASN A 445 24.38 4.76 8.24
C ASN A 445 24.77 5.70 9.40
N VAL A 446 24.07 6.84 9.56
CA VAL A 446 24.26 7.72 10.74
C VAL A 446 23.91 7.00 12.03
N VAL A 447 22.78 6.29 12.03
CA VAL A 447 22.31 5.58 13.22
C VAL A 447 23.22 4.40 13.58
N ALA A 448 23.77 3.68 12.60
CA ALA A 448 24.79 2.65 12.84
C ALA A 448 26.07 3.23 13.50
N ASN A 449 26.49 4.43 13.09
CA ASN A 449 27.62 5.14 13.71
C ASN A 449 27.29 5.61 15.15
N ILE A 450 26.11 6.21 15.38
CA ILE A 450 25.69 6.66 16.73
C ILE A 450 25.56 5.47 17.69
N ALA A 451 25.06 4.34 17.21
CA ALA A 451 24.93 3.11 17.99
C ALA A 451 26.25 2.32 18.15
N ASN A 452 27.40 2.86 17.68
CA ASN A 452 28.72 2.23 17.73
C ASN A 452 28.73 0.78 17.19
N MET A 453 28.01 0.51 16.10
CA MET A 453 27.92 -0.84 15.54
C MET A 453 29.25 -1.29 14.92
N SER A 454 29.63 -2.54 15.19
CA SER A 454 30.76 -3.17 14.50
C SER A 454 30.46 -3.42 13.02
N THR A 455 31.48 -3.47 12.17
CA THR A 455 31.33 -3.75 10.73
C THR A 455 30.51 -5.03 10.47
N ALA A 456 30.71 -6.07 11.28
CA ALA A 456 29.96 -7.33 11.15
C ALA A 456 28.46 -7.16 11.47
N GLN A 457 28.10 -6.28 12.41
CA GLN A 457 26.70 -5.95 12.71
C GLN A 457 26.06 -5.16 11.57
N THR A 458 26.76 -4.16 11.01
CA THR A 458 26.30 -3.37 9.86
C THR A 458 26.09 -4.24 8.62
N LEU A 459 27.04 -5.13 8.30
CA LEU A 459 26.88 -6.14 7.25
C LEU A 459 25.74 -7.12 7.54
N GLY A 460 25.48 -7.43 8.81
CA GLY A 460 24.30 -8.18 9.25
C GLY A 460 22.98 -7.46 8.91
N LEU A 461 22.88 -6.14 9.10
CA LEU A 461 21.70 -5.36 8.71
C LEU A 461 21.47 -5.40 7.19
N THR A 462 22.51 -5.18 6.40
CA THR A 462 22.48 -5.34 4.92
C THR A 462 21.99 -6.74 4.54
N SER A 463 22.48 -7.77 5.23
CA SER A 463 22.17 -9.15 4.89
C SER A 463 20.77 -9.59 5.32
N VAL A 464 20.21 -8.99 6.37
CA VAL A 464 18.80 -9.17 6.72
C VAL A 464 17.90 -8.43 5.72
N TYR A 465 18.27 -7.21 5.30
CA TYR A 465 17.53 -6.43 4.31
C TYR A 465 17.49 -7.10 2.92
N PHE A 466 18.64 -7.45 2.34
CA PHE A 466 18.71 -8.07 1.02
C PHE A 466 18.49 -9.59 1.07
N GLY A 467 19.02 -10.27 2.08
CA GLY A 467 18.91 -11.73 2.19
C GLY A 467 17.52 -12.16 2.57
N ALA A 468 17.06 -11.80 3.78
CA ALA A 468 15.73 -12.18 4.21
C ALA A 468 14.64 -11.38 3.46
N GLY A 469 14.82 -10.07 3.24
CA GLY A 469 13.86 -9.24 2.51
C GLY A 469 13.67 -9.62 1.04
N TYR A 470 14.73 -9.53 0.21
CA TYR A 470 14.62 -9.78 -1.24
C TYR A 470 14.53 -11.27 -1.62
N PHE A 471 14.93 -12.21 -0.77
CA PHE A 471 14.68 -13.63 -1.06
C PHE A 471 13.23 -14.04 -0.74
N PHE A 472 12.72 -13.72 0.45
CA PHE A 472 11.40 -14.19 0.89
C PHE A 472 10.24 -13.29 0.42
N GLY A 473 10.42 -11.97 0.34
CA GLY A 473 9.36 -11.03 -0.08
C GLY A 473 8.74 -11.37 -1.45
N PRO A 474 9.55 -11.53 -2.51
CA PRO A 474 9.05 -11.89 -3.84
C PRO A 474 8.38 -13.26 -3.90
N LEU A 475 8.86 -14.24 -3.14
CA LEU A 475 8.35 -15.62 -3.21
C LEU A 475 7.09 -15.84 -2.37
N LEU A 476 7.06 -15.32 -1.15
CA LEU A 476 5.97 -15.55 -0.20
C LEU A 476 4.76 -14.64 -0.48
N VAL A 477 4.99 -13.35 -0.73
CA VAL A 477 3.92 -12.35 -0.90
C VAL A 477 3.82 -11.85 -2.34
N GLY A 478 4.94 -11.53 -3.00
CA GLY A 478 4.95 -11.00 -4.37
C GLY A 478 4.32 -11.94 -5.40
N GLU A 479 4.86 -13.16 -5.54
CA GLU A 479 4.37 -14.19 -6.47
C GLU A 479 2.91 -14.54 -6.14
N TRP A 480 2.61 -14.74 -4.85
CA TRP A 480 1.26 -15.10 -4.38
C TRP A 480 0.24 -14.03 -4.77
N LEU A 481 0.50 -12.75 -4.47
CA LEU A 481 -0.45 -11.66 -4.66
C LEU A 481 -0.67 -11.30 -6.14
N LEU A 482 0.37 -11.39 -6.97
CA LEU A 482 0.26 -11.28 -8.44
C LEU A 482 -0.59 -12.41 -9.05
N ARG A 483 -0.61 -13.59 -8.44
CA ARG A 483 -1.29 -14.80 -8.96
C ARG A 483 -2.63 -15.13 -8.30
N HIS A 484 -2.93 -14.51 -7.16
CA HIS A 484 -4.09 -14.86 -6.34
C HIS A 484 -5.43 -14.78 -7.10
N ASP A 485 -5.59 -13.78 -7.98
CA ASP A 485 -6.80 -13.63 -8.79
C ASP A 485 -6.93 -14.68 -9.92
N GLU A 486 -5.82 -15.25 -10.40
CA GLU A 486 -5.80 -16.23 -11.50
C GLU A 486 -6.35 -17.60 -11.02
N HIS A 487 -5.92 -18.09 -9.85
CA HIS A 487 -6.37 -19.38 -9.30
C HIS A 487 -7.86 -19.39 -8.95
N HIS A 488 -8.42 -18.26 -8.49
CA HIS A 488 -9.83 -18.17 -8.12
C HIS A 488 -10.76 -17.78 -9.28
N ARG A 489 -10.25 -17.19 -10.39
CA ARG A 489 -11.07 -16.86 -11.59
C ARG A 489 -11.84 -18.06 -12.15
N SER A 490 -11.23 -19.25 -12.20
CA SER A 490 -11.87 -20.44 -12.78
C SER A 490 -13.04 -20.96 -11.93
N LYS A 491 -13.01 -20.78 -10.60
CA LYS A 491 -14.11 -21.12 -9.69
C LYS A 491 -15.13 -19.98 -9.52
N ARG A 492 -14.78 -18.74 -9.89
CA ARG A 492 -15.65 -17.55 -9.79
C ARG A 492 -16.67 -17.42 -10.92
N ARG A 493 -16.33 -17.80 -12.16
CA ARG A 493 -17.27 -17.74 -13.29
C ARG A 493 -18.56 -18.55 -13.04
N THR A 494 -18.48 -19.57 -12.19
CA THR A 494 -19.60 -20.43 -11.75
C THR A 494 -20.38 -19.89 -10.54
N ARG A 495 -19.96 -18.76 -9.92
CA ARG A 495 -20.48 -18.31 -8.60
C ARG A 495 -20.82 -16.82 -8.47
N GLY A 496 -20.62 -16.00 -9.50
CA GLY A 496 -21.17 -14.62 -9.57
C GLY A 496 -20.66 -13.60 -8.55
N GLN A 497 -19.67 -13.91 -7.71
CA GLN A 497 -19.20 -13.02 -6.65
C GLN A 497 -18.12 -12.01 -7.11
N PRO A 498 -18.27 -10.70 -6.84
CA PRO A 498 -17.21 -9.71 -7.03
C PRO A 498 -16.26 -9.64 -5.81
N GLU A 499 -14.95 -9.62 -6.06
CA GLU A 499 -13.88 -8.94 -5.29
C GLU A 499 -12.50 -9.47 -5.71
N SER A 500 -11.79 -8.76 -6.59
CA SER A 500 -10.42 -9.12 -7.00
C SER A 500 -9.42 -8.70 -5.93
N VAL A 501 -8.91 -9.67 -5.15
CA VAL A 501 -7.95 -9.44 -4.05
C VAL A 501 -6.48 -9.52 -4.51
N GLY A 502 -6.22 -9.95 -5.75
CA GLY A 502 -4.87 -10.03 -6.33
C GLY A 502 -4.72 -9.29 -7.65
N GLY A 503 -3.46 -9.04 -8.05
CA GLY A 503 -3.10 -8.26 -9.25
C GLY A 503 -1.87 -7.38 -9.02
N PHE A 504 -1.45 -6.67 -10.06
CA PHE A 504 -0.36 -5.69 -9.97
C PHE A 504 -0.71 -4.58 -8.98
N LYS A 505 -1.94 -4.03 -9.08
CA LYS A 505 -2.46 -3.01 -8.16
C LYS A 505 -2.43 -3.44 -6.69
N ALA A 506 -2.88 -4.66 -6.40
CA ALA A 506 -2.87 -5.18 -5.03
C ALA A 506 -1.43 -5.29 -4.48
N THR A 507 -0.49 -5.69 -5.33
CA THR A 507 0.92 -5.86 -4.96
C THR A 507 1.61 -4.52 -4.67
N PHE A 508 1.32 -3.47 -5.46
CA PHE A 508 1.76 -2.10 -5.13
C PHE A 508 1.25 -1.62 -3.77
N ILE A 509 -0.02 -1.84 -3.45
CA ILE A 509 -0.62 -1.37 -2.19
C ILE A 509 -0.01 -2.12 -1.00
N VAL A 510 0.06 -3.44 -1.06
CA VAL A 510 0.60 -4.26 0.04
C VAL A 510 2.09 -4.01 0.26
N GLY A 511 2.89 -3.90 -0.80
CA GLY A 511 4.32 -3.60 -0.66
C GLY A 511 4.60 -2.22 -0.03
N LEU A 512 3.82 -1.18 -0.39
CA LEU A 512 3.95 0.16 0.20
C LEU A 512 3.55 0.19 1.68
N LEU A 513 2.52 -0.57 2.07
CA LEU A 513 2.10 -0.67 3.46
C LEU A 513 3.13 -1.44 4.31
N ILE A 514 3.73 -2.51 3.78
CA ILE A 514 4.80 -3.24 4.48
C ILE A 514 6.06 -2.36 4.58
N TYR A 515 6.45 -1.67 3.51
CA TYR A 515 7.56 -0.72 3.53
C TYR A 515 7.36 0.38 4.59
N GLY A 516 6.19 1.04 4.60
CA GLY A 516 5.83 2.05 5.60
C GLY A 516 5.82 1.52 7.04
N ALA A 517 5.33 0.29 7.25
CA ALA A 517 5.39 -0.35 8.56
C ALA A 517 6.84 -0.64 9.00
N GLY A 518 7.72 -1.04 8.08
CA GLY A 518 9.14 -1.19 8.38
C GLY A 518 9.83 0.14 8.69
N THR A 519 9.52 1.22 7.95
CA THR A 519 10.19 2.52 8.14
C THR A 519 9.87 3.16 9.49
N ILE A 520 8.64 3.01 9.99
CA ILE A 520 8.29 3.52 11.32
C ILE A 520 8.84 2.64 12.45
N MET A 521 9.09 1.34 12.22
CA MET A 521 9.74 0.45 13.19
C MET A 521 11.22 0.80 13.43
N PHE A 522 11.88 1.55 12.54
CA PHE A 522 13.21 2.10 12.82
C PHE A 522 13.20 3.12 13.98
N TRP A 523 12.07 3.78 14.25
CA TRP A 523 11.96 4.79 15.29
C TRP A 523 12.24 4.24 16.70
N PRO A 524 11.52 3.21 17.22
CA PRO A 524 11.86 2.63 18.54
C PRO A 524 13.23 1.95 18.55
N GLY A 525 13.66 1.36 17.42
CA GLY A 525 15.00 0.77 17.30
C GLY A 525 16.13 1.80 17.53
N ALA A 526 15.97 2.99 16.95
CA ALA A 526 16.88 4.13 17.12
C ALA A 526 16.94 4.64 18.56
N VAL A 527 15.79 4.76 19.22
CA VAL A 527 15.70 5.31 20.58
C VAL A 527 16.21 4.34 21.63
N LEU A 528 16.01 3.04 21.43
CA LEU A 528 16.51 1.98 22.30
C LEU A 528 17.97 1.56 21.97
N ASN A 529 18.60 2.14 20.93
CA ASN A 529 19.88 1.68 20.36
C ASN A 529 19.94 0.15 20.16
N SER A 530 18.82 -0.46 19.78
CA SER A 530 18.66 -1.92 19.80
C SER A 530 18.99 -2.55 18.44
N TYR A 531 20.13 -3.24 18.36
CA TYR A 531 20.53 -4.00 17.17
C TYR A 531 19.45 -4.97 16.67
N ALA A 532 18.76 -5.65 17.58
CA ALA A 532 17.65 -6.53 17.24
C ALA A 532 16.47 -5.75 16.64
N GLY A 533 16.15 -4.58 17.18
CA GLY A 533 15.16 -3.66 16.61
C GLY A 533 15.53 -3.26 15.17
N PHE A 534 16.78 -2.86 14.93
CA PHE A 534 17.26 -2.53 13.59
C PHE A 534 17.21 -3.71 12.62
N MET A 535 17.55 -4.93 13.05
CA MET A 535 17.42 -6.12 12.19
C MET A 535 15.98 -6.35 11.75
N VAL A 536 15.02 -6.31 12.69
CA VAL A 536 13.60 -6.55 12.36
C VAL A 536 13.07 -5.44 11.44
N SER A 537 13.40 -4.18 11.69
CA SER A 537 12.99 -3.06 10.83
C SER A 537 13.62 -3.16 9.43
N SER A 538 14.92 -3.48 9.33
CA SER A 538 15.61 -3.74 8.05
C SER A 538 14.97 -4.89 7.27
N PHE A 539 14.59 -5.98 7.93
CA PHE A 539 13.87 -7.09 7.30
C PHE A 539 12.54 -6.63 6.70
N VAL A 540 11.70 -5.96 7.48
CA VAL A 540 10.35 -5.54 7.04
C VAL A 540 10.43 -4.53 5.90
N VAL A 541 11.37 -3.57 5.96
CA VAL A 541 11.59 -2.60 4.86
C VAL A 541 12.07 -3.32 3.59
N GLY A 542 13.09 -4.17 3.68
CA GLY A 542 13.61 -4.92 2.53
C GLY A 542 12.56 -5.84 1.90
N PHE A 543 11.76 -6.51 2.73
CA PHE A 543 10.63 -7.34 2.30
C PHE A 543 9.56 -6.53 1.56
N GLY A 544 9.17 -5.37 2.11
CA GLY A 544 8.17 -4.48 1.49
C GLY A 544 8.61 -3.97 0.12
N ILE A 545 9.87 -3.52 0.01
CA ILE A 545 10.44 -3.07 -1.26
C ILE A 545 10.53 -4.22 -2.27
N ALA A 546 10.99 -5.40 -1.86
CA ALA A 546 11.07 -6.54 -2.77
C ALA A 546 9.69 -6.99 -3.29
N VAL A 547 8.63 -6.90 -2.47
CA VAL A 547 7.24 -7.10 -2.91
C VAL A 547 6.84 -6.04 -3.95
N LEU A 548 7.19 -4.76 -3.74
CA LEU A 548 6.95 -3.70 -4.73
C LEU A 548 7.64 -4.00 -6.06
N GLU A 549 8.95 -4.20 -6.05
CA GLU A 549 9.76 -4.44 -7.25
C GLU A 549 9.30 -5.66 -8.06
N THR A 550 8.83 -6.71 -7.37
CA THR A 550 8.23 -7.92 -7.98
C THR A 550 7.04 -7.59 -8.87
N SER A 551 6.32 -6.49 -8.61
CA SER A 551 5.20 -6.02 -9.44
C SER A 551 5.55 -4.82 -10.32
N ALA A 552 6.44 -3.94 -9.85
CA ALA A 552 6.69 -2.65 -10.47
C ALA A 552 7.52 -2.74 -11.76
N ASN A 553 8.63 -3.47 -11.70
CA ASN A 553 9.49 -3.71 -12.86
C ASN A 553 8.74 -4.43 -14.01
N PRO A 554 7.98 -5.53 -13.77
CA PRO A 554 7.16 -6.13 -14.84
C PRO A 554 5.98 -5.26 -15.27
N PHE A 555 5.39 -4.41 -14.42
CA PHE A 555 4.34 -3.48 -14.84
C PHE A 555 4.86 -2.51 -15.92
N LEU A 556 6.01 -1.87 -15.68
CA LEU A 556 6.64 -0.95 -16.63
C LEU A 556 7.07 -1.63 -17.94
N ALA A 557 7.58 -2.86 -17.85
CA ALA A 557 7.93 -3.66 -19.01
C ALA A 557 6.69 -4.04 -19.84
N LEU A 558 5.58 -4.47 -19.21
CA LEU A 558 4.40 -5.01 -19.88
C LEU A 558 3.34 -3.95 -20.28
N CYS A 559 3.34 -2.76 -19.68
CA CYS A 559 2.35 -1.71 -19.96
C CYS A 559 2.65 -0.97 -21.25
N GLY A 560 1.98 -1.38 -22.34
CA GLY A 560 2.11 -0.81 -23.68
C GLY A 560 2.74 -1.77 -24.70
N PRO A 561 3.13 -1.26 -25.88
CA PRO A 561 3.69 -2.10 -26.95
C PRO A 561 4.96 -2.84 -26.48
N PRO A 562 5.12 -4.15 -26.75
CA PRO A 562 6.18 -4.97 -26.16
C PRO A 562 7.58 -4.63 -26.66
N GLU A 563 7.72 -3.99 -27.82
CA GLU A 563 8.98 -3.64 -28.47
C GLU A 563 9.73 -2.59 -27.63
N TYR A 564 9.00 -1.63 -27.08
CA TYR A 564 9.53 -0.52 -26.27
C TYR A 564 9.66 -0.86 -24.77
N ALA A 565 9.52 -2.13 -24.37
CA ALA A 565 9.53 -2.55 -22.97
C ALA A 565 10.82 -2.14 -22.22
N ASP A 566 11.98 -2.35 -22.84
CA ASP A 566 13.28 -2.04 -22.21
C ASP A 566 13.47 -0.54 -22.02
N ALA A 567 13.11 0.25 -23.05
CA ALA A 567 13.19 1.71 -23.01
C ALA A 567 12.28 2.31 -21.92
N ARG A 568 11.05 1.80 -21.77
CA ARG A 568 10.15 2.22 -20.68
C ARG A 568 10.75 1.94 -19.30
N LEU A 569 11.25 0.73 -19.09
CA LEU A 569 11.81 0.33 -17.80
C LEU A 569 13.09 1.13 -17.47
N LEU A 570 14.00 1.30 -18.44
CA LEU A 570 15.23 2.09 -18.28
C LEU A 570 14.94 3.56 -17.96
N LEU A 571 13.97 4.20 -18.64
CA LEU A 571 13.62 5.60 -18.36
C LEU A 571 12.98 5.77 -16.97
N ALA A 572 12.10 4.85 -16.55
CA ALA A 572 11.50 4.88 -15.21
C ALA A 572 12.55 4.64 -14.09
N GLN A 573 13.45 3.68 -14.30
CA GLN A 573 14.59 3.40 -13.42
C GLN A 573 15.64 4.52 -13.44
N GLY A 574 15.74 5.31 -14.53
CA GLY A 574 16.53 6.54 -14.57
C GLY A 574 15.93 7.65 -13.70
N VAL A 575 14.61 7.83 -13.76
CA VAL A 575 13.87 8.77 -12.89
C VAL A 575 14.01 8.41 -11.40
N GLN A 576 14.00 7.12 -11.05
CA GLN A 576 14.35 6.67 -9.70
C GLN A 576 15.77 7.11 -9.28
N ALA A 577 16.76 6.91 -10.15
CA ALA A 577 18.16 7.22 -9.85
C ALA A 577 18.40 8.73 -9.63
N VAL A 578 17.62 9.60 -10.29
CA VAL A 578 17.60 11.04 -9.98
C VAL A 578 17.07 11.29 -8.57
N GLY A 579 16.03 10.58 -8.16
CA GLY A 579 15.51 10.63 -6.79
C GLY A 579 16.58 10.31 -5.74
N SER A 580 17.32 9.22 -5.92
CA SER A 580 18.40 8.85 -4.99
C SER A 580 19.54 9.89 -4.98
N VAL A 581 19.97 10.41 -6.14
CA VAL A 581 20.99 11.47 -6.22
C VAL A 581 20.53 12.74 -5.48
N LEU A 582 19.30 13.19 -5.68
CA LEU A 582 18.75 14.36 -4.98
C LEU A 582 18.65 14.14 -3.46
N SER A 583 18.28 12.94 -3.02
CA SER A 583 18.25 12.62 -1.59
C SER A 583 19.64 12.61 -0.93
N GLY A 584 20.65 12.08 -1.62
CA GLY A 584 22.04 12.13 -1.16
C GLY A 584 22.60 13.55 -1.10
N LEU A 585 22.28 14.38 -2.10
CA LEU A 585 22.61 15.82 -2.11
C LEU A 585 21.92 16.58 -0.97
N LEU A 586 20.64 16.29 -0.69
CA LEU A 586 19.90 16.91 0.41
C LEU A 586 20.50 16.49 1.76
N ALA A 587 20.81 15.20 1.93
CA ALA A 587 21.44 14.72 3.16
C ALA A 587 22.81 15.38 3.39
N ASN A 588 23.69 15.35 2.38
CA ASN A 588 25.04 15.92 2.42
C ASN A 588 25.05 17.43 2.70
N ASN A 589 24.19 18.21 2.03
CA ASN A 589 24.26 19.67 2.10
C ASN A 589 23.33 20.32 3.15
N VAL A 590 22.29 19.61 3.61
CA VAL A 590 21.26 20.18 4.50
C VAL A 590 21.15 19.44 5.83
N PHE A 591 21.18 18.11 5.86
CA PHE A 591 21.08 17.36 7.12
C PHE A 591 22.42 17.31 7.86
N PHE A 592 23.49 16.83 7.21
CA PHE A 592 24.79 16.65 7.88
C PHE A 592 25.41 17.93 8.47
N PRO A 593 25.48 19.08 7.75
CA PRO A 593 26.09 20.29 8.30
C PRO A 593 25.28 20.89 9.46
N ARG A 594 23.96 20.62 9.49
CA ARG A 594 23.09 20.98 10.63
C ARG A 594 23.29 20.06 11.84
N MET A 595 23.72 18.81 11.63
CA MET A 595 24.07 17.91 12.72
C MET A 595 25.46 18.24 13.30
N GLU A 596 26.47 18.50 12.47
CA GLU A 596 27.81 18.91 12.90
C GLU A 596 27.79 20.25 13.67
N SER A 597 27.04 21.25 13.18
CA SER A 597 26.88 22.53 13.90
C SER A 597 26.05 22.43 15.19
N ARG A 598 25.29 21.34 15.39
CA ARG A 598 24.55 21.03 16.63
C ARG A 598 25.30 20.07 17.57
N GLN A 599 26.55 19.71 17.26
CA GLN A 599 27.32 18.67 17.96
C GLN A 599 27.75 19.04 19.40
N ALA A 600 27.27 20.16 19.93
CA ALA A 600 27.25 20.47 21.37
C ALA A 600 26.17 19.68 22.14
N SER A 601 25.25 18.96 21.49
CA SER A 601 24.25 18.11 22.16
C SER A 601 23.87 16.88 21.33
N SER A 602 24.41 15.72 21.69
CA SER A 602 24.24 14.42 21.02
C SER A 602 22.79 13.90 20.94
N THR A 603 21.86 14.50 21.68
CA THR A 603 20.45 14.09 21.75
C THR A 603 19.60 14.66 20.61
N LEU A 604 19.92 15.86 20.11
CA LEU A 604 19.10 16.55 19.10
C LEU A 604 19.19 15.88 17.71
N THR A 605 20.33 15.28 17.39
CA THR A 605 20.53 14.54 16.13
C THR A 605 19.61 13.33 16.03
N LEU A 606 19.35 12.62 17.14
CA LEU A 606 18.43 11.49 17.16
C LEU A 606 16.99 11.91 16.86
N LEU A 607 16.56 13.11 17.29
CA LEU A 607 15.20 13.62 17.10
C LEU A 607 14.93 14.03 15.64
N ASP A 608 15.89 14.68 14.97
CA ASP A 608 15.74 15.09 13.56
C ASP A 608 15.59 13.87 12.61
N VAL A 609 16.26 12.74 12.92
CA VAL A 609 16.16 11.47 12.16
C VAL A 609 14.76 10.86 12.28
N GLN A 610 14.14 10.92 13.46
CA GLN A 610 12.84 10.32 13.76
C GLN A 610 11.69 10.94 12.95
N TRP A 611 11.65 12.27 12.88
CA TRP A 611 10.67 12.99 12.05
C TRP A 611 10.77 12.61 10.56
N THR A 612 11.96 12.22 10.11
CA THR A 612 12.17 11.77 8.72
C THR A 612 11.61 10.36 8.47
N TYR A 613 11.74 9.42 9.43
CA TYR A 613 11.06 8.11 9.36
C TYR A 613 9.54 8.26 9.34
N LEU A 614 8.98 9.19 10.12
CA LEU A 614 7.54 9.49 10.09
C LEU A 614 7.10 10.03 8.73
N ALA A 615 7.81 11.02 8.18
CA ALA A 615 7.49 11.61 6.88
C ALA A 615 7.50 10.57 5.75
N VAL A 616 8.50 9.68 5.73
CA VAL A 616 8.58 8.54 4.79
C VAL A 616 7.41 7.58 4.95
N THR A 617 7.00 7.29 6.19
CA THR A 617 5.85 6.41 6.47
C THR A 617 4.55 7.02 5.98
N LEU A 618 4.30 8.30 6.27
CA LEU A 618 3.12 9.04 5.80
C LEU A 618 3.06 9.12 4.28
N LEU A 619 4.19 9.37 3.62
CA LEU A 619 4.30 9.34 2.16
C LEU A 619 3.95 7.95 1.60
N SER A 620 4.42 6.87 2.23
CA SER A 620 4.14 5.50 1.81
C SER A 620 2.64 5.15 1.91
N VAL A 621 1.98 5.56 2.99
CA VAL A 621 0.53 5.40 3.18
C VAL A 621 -0.26 6.23 2.16
N LEU A 622 0.15 7.48 1.90
CA LEU A 622 -0.45 8.35 0.89
C LEU A 622 -0.37 7.75 -0.52
N LEU A 623 0.78 7.17 -0.87
CA LEU A 623 0.99 6.48 -2.15
C LEU A 623 0.18 5.18 -2.26
N ALA A 624 0.04 4.42 -1.17
CA ALA A 624 -0.82 3.23 -1.13
C ALA A 624 -2.30 3.61 -1.34
N LEU A 625 -2.75 4.70 -0.69
CA LEU A 625 -4.10 5.25 -0.87
C LEU A 625 -4.31 5.78 -2.31
N PHE A 626 -3.31 6.43 -2.90
CA PHE A 626 -3.36 6.87 -4.29
C PHE A 626 -3.55 5.69 -5.25
N PHE A 627 -2.78 4.59 -5.10
CA PHE A 627 -3.00 3.38 -5.91
C PHE A 627 -4.32 2.69 -5.61
N TYR A 628 -4.84 2.76 -4.38
CA TYR A 628 -6.17 2.27 -4.05
C TYR A 628 -7.25 2.95 -4.91
N TYR A 629 -7.16 4.26 -5.14
CA TYR A 629 -8.10 4.97 -6.02
C TYR A 629 -7.78 4.85 -7.50
N MET A 630 -6.50 4.78 -7.89
CA MET A 630 -6.09 4.76 -9.29
C MET A 630 -6.54 3.48 -10.02
N PRO A 631 -7.26 3.57 -11.16
CA PRO A 631 -7.61 2.41 -11.98
C PRO A 631 -6.41 1.98 -12.85
N LEU A 632 -5.51 1.18 -12.27
CA LEU A 632 -4.40 0.58 -13.02
C LEU A 632 -4.90 -0.51 -14.00
N PRO A 633 -4.28 -0.64 -15.19
CA PRO A 633 -4.52 -1.75 -16.09
C PRO A 633 -3.91 -3.04 -15.54
N GLU A 634 -4.64 -4.15 -15.69
CA GLU A 634 -4.23 -5.48 -15.23
C GLU A 634 -4.01 -6.44 -16.42
N VAL A 635 -3.34 -7.57 -16.18
CA VAL A 635 -3.10 -8.61 -17.20
C VAL A 635 -3.26 -10.03 -16.65
N SER A 636 -3.85 -10.91 -17.48
CA SER A 636 -4.08 -12.33 -17.15
C SER A 636 -3.01 -13.24 -17.76
N ASP A 637 -2.73 -14.36 -17.10
CA ASP A 637 -1.75 -15.34 -17.59
C ASP A 637 -2.23 -15.99 -18.90
N ARG A 638 -3.56 -16.04 -19.11
CA ARG A 638 -4.16 -16.43 -20.41
C ARG A 638 -3.80 -15.48 -21.55
N GLU A 639 -3.72 -14.18 -21.31
CA GLU A 639 -3.29 -13.20 -22.34
C GLU A 639 -1.78 -13.27 -22.56
N LEU A 640 -0.97 -13.35 -21.50
CA LEU A 640 0.48 -13.56 -21.60
C LEU A 640 0.83 -14.87 -22.33
N GLY A 641 0.09 -15.95 -22.07
CA GLY A 641 0.21 -17.22 -22.78
C GLY A 641 -0.38 -17.25 -24.20
N ARG A 642 -1.08 -16.19 -24.63
CA ARG A 642 -1.42 -15.97 -26.05
C ARG A 642 -0.32 -15.16 -26.73
N LEU A 643 0.21 -14.12 -26.07
CA LEU A 643 1.33 -13.32 -26.57
C LEU A 643 2.57 -14.20 -26.84
N ALA A 644 2.96 -15.06 -25.89
CA ALA A 644 4.12 -15.94 -26.05
C ALA A 644 3.98 -16.99 -27.18
N ARG A 645 2.78 -17.24 -27.70
CA ARG A 645 2.54 -18.10 -28.88
C ARG A 645 2.59 -17.33 -30.22
N ARG A 646 2.77 -16.01 -30.19
CA ARG A 646 2.99 -15.15 -31.37
C ARG A 646 4.48 -14.81 -31.57
N LEU A 647 5.37 -15.34 -30.73
CA LEU A 647 6.80 -15.10 -30.85
C LEU A 647 7.38 -15.94 -32.01
N PRO A 648 8.43 -15.45 -32.70
CA PRO A 648 9.03 -16.13 -33.86
C PRO A 648 9.74 -17.45 -33.51
N VAL A 649 9.94 -17.75 -32.23
CA VAL A 649 10.54 -18.99 -31.72
C VAL A 649 9.65 -19.52 -30.59
N ASP A 650 9.35 -20.82 -30.58
CA ASP A 650 8.65 -21.45 -29.44
C ASP A 650 9.55 -21.42 -28.19
N PRO A 651 9.19 -20.69 -27.12
CA PRO A 651 10.01 -20.62 -25.91
C PRO A 651 10.13 -21.96 -25.16
N LYS A 652 9.32 -22.97 -25.52
CA LYS A 652 9.40 -24.33 -24.98
C LYS A 652 10.39 -25.24 -25.70
N LYS A 653 10.95 -24.82 -26.85
CA LYS A 653 11.94 -25.62 -27.60
C LYS A 653 13.04 -26.09 -26.65
N ARG A 654 13.36 -27.39 -26.68
CA ARG A 654 14.46 -27.94 -25.88
C ARG A 654 15.78 -27.37 -26.39
N SER A 655 16.57 -26.84 -25.48
CA SER A 655 17.89 -26.26 -25.72
C SER A 655 18.96 -27.17 -25.11
N ILE A 656 20.09 -26.60 -24.70
CA ILE A 656 21.22 -27.29 -24.08
C ILE A 656 20.73 -28.21 -22.94
N GLY A 657 21.19 -29.47 -22.91
CA GLY A 657 20.82 -30.44 -21.87
C GLY A 657 19.34 -30.86 -21.86
N GLY A 658 18.57 -30.61 -22.93
CA GLY A 658 17.16 -31.04 -23.05
C GLY A 658 16.16 -30.17 -22.27
N ILE A 659 16.62 -29.13 -21.59
CA ILE A 659 15.79 -28.18 -20.82
C ILE A 659 15.17 -27.13 -21.77
N GLU A 660 13.95 -26.67 -21.48
CA GLU A 660 13.27 -25.62 -22.25
C GLU A 660 14.10 -24.32 -22.32
N LEU A 661 14.22 -23.71 -23.51
CA LEU A 661 14.95 -22.46 -23.74
C LEU A 661 14.60 -21.35 -22.73
N ARG A 662 13.29 -21.11 -22.50
CA ARG A 662 12.80 -20.13 -21.51
C ARG A 662 13.30 -20.36 -20.08
N THR A 663 13.59 -21.62 -19.73
CA THR A 663 14.06 -22.00 -18.38
C THR A 663 15.55 -21.68 -18.25
N TRP A 664 16.36 -21.92 -19.28
CA TRP A 664 17.74 -21.42 -19.32
C TRP A 664 17.80 -19.89 -19.27
N CYS A 665 16.97 -19.19 -20.05
CA CYS A 665 16.93 -17.73 -20.04
C CYS A 665 16.63 -17.17 -18.63
N ILE A 666 15.66 -17.72 -17.90
CA ILE A 666 15.34 -17.21 -16.56
C ILE A 666 16.39 -17.61 -15.51
N VAL A 667 16.91 -18.84 -15.53
CA VAL A 667 17.94 -19.27 -14.56
C VAL A 667 19.22 -18.43 -14.72
N LEU A 668 19.67 -18.21 -15.96
CA LEU A 668 20.86 -17.40 -16.22
C LEU A 668 20.61 -15.92 -15.93
N ALA A 669 19.42 -15.38 -16.22
CA ALA A 669 19.07 -14.01 -15.85
C ALA A 669 19.07 -13.80 -14.33
N VAL A 670 18.49 -14.72 -13.56
CA VAL A 670 18.46 -14.66 -12.09
C VAL A 670 19.86 -14.78 -11.49
N ALA A 671 20.69 -15.69 -12.00
CA ALA A 671 22.08 -15.84 -11.57
C ALA A 671 22.92 -14.58 -11.90
N SER A 672 22.76 -14.03 -13.11
CA SER A 672 23.42 -12.79 -13.53
C SER A 672 23.00 -11.60 -12.67
N GLN A 673 21.70 -11.49 -12.34
CA GLN A 673 21.16 -10.46 -11.45
C GLN A 673 21.72 -10.57 -10.03
N TRP A 674 21.83 -11.79 -9.50
CA TRP A 674 22.37 -12.07 -8.16
C TRP A 674 23.87 -11.75 -8.05
N MET A 675 24.65 -12.08 -9.08
CA MET A 675 26.06 -11.69 -9.16
C MET A 675 26.21 -10.16 -9.34
N TYR A 676 25.40 -9.55 -10.20
CA TYR A 676 25.40 -8.10 -10.43
C TYR A 676 25.12 -7.31 -9.15
N MET A 677 24.02 -7.62 -8.43
CA MET A 677 23.70 -6.92 -7.19
C MET A 677 24.73 -7.16 -6.08
N GLY A 678 25.27 -8.39 -6.02
CA GLY A 678 26.39 -8.70 -5.13
C GLY A 678 27.60 -7.79 -5.36
N ALA A 679 27.91 -7.48 -6.62
CA ALA A 679 28.98 -6.55 -6.97
C ALA A 679 28.61 -5.08 -6.69
N GLN A 680 27.42 -4.63 -7.11
CA GLN A 680 26.95 -3.24 -6.95
C GLN A 680 26.97 -2.80 -5.47
N GLU A 681 26.33 -3.57 -4.58
CA GLU A 681 26.27 -3.21 -3.17
C GLU A 681 27.60 -3.42 -2.45
N ASN A 682 28.43 -4.39 -2.86
CA ASN A 682 29.78 -4.53 -2.33
C ASN A 682 30.67 -3.33 -2.71
N MET A 683 30.53 -2.82 -3.95
CA MET A 683 31.19 -1.59 -4.39
C MET A 683 30.71 -0.37 -3.58
N SER A 684 29.41 -0.29 -3.31
CA SER A 684 28.77 0.79 -2.54
C SER A 684 29.21 0.81 -1.07
N ILE A 685 29.17 -0.34 -0.39
CA ILE A 685 29.52 -0.48 1.04
C ILE A 685 30.99 -0.13 1.30
N PHE A 686 31.91 -0.69 0.52
CA PHE A 686 33.35 -0.50 0.72
C PHE A 686 33.92 0.69 -0.09
N PHE A 687 33.07 1.56 -0.63
CA PHE A 687 33.47 2.70 -1.47
C PHE A 687 34.45 3.64 -0.76
N SER A 688 34.17 3.96 0.50
CA SER A 688 35.01 4.86 1.31
C SER A 688 36.40 4.26 1.56
N ASP A 689 36.45 2.96 1.89
CA ASP A 689 37.68 2.22 2.10
C ASP A 689 38.51 2.16 0.80
N LEU A 690 37.86 1.96 -0.35
CA LEU A 690 38.54 1.92 -1.65
C LEU A 690 39.22 3.26 -1.97
N ILE A 691 38.56 4.40 -1.76
CA ILE A 691 39.16 5.72 -2.04
C ILE A 691 40.26 6.07 -1.05
N THR A 692 40.03 5.85 0.25
CA THR A 692 40.98 6.25 1.32
C THR A 692 42.29 5.49 1.28
N VAL A 693 42.33 4.25 0.77
CA VAL A 693 43.55 3.45 0.56
C VAL A 693 44.56 4.09 -0.42
N PHE A 694 44.13 5.07 -1.22
CA PHE A 694 45.02 5.83 -2.10
C PHE A 694 45.48 7.18 -1.50
N ALA A 695 44.98 7.56 -0.32
CA ALA A 695 45.36 8.79 0.37
C ALA A 695 46.86 8.84 0.75
N PRO A 696 47.48 10.03 0.91
CA PRO A 696 48.80 10.18 1.51
C PRO A 696 48.83 9.62 2.96
N PRO A 697 49.97 9.07 3.43
CA PRO A 697 50.08 8.54 4.80
C PRO A 697 50.02 9.62 5.89
N GLU A 698 50.32 10.89 5.56
CA GLU A 698 50.28 12.05 6.47
C GLU A 698 48.85 12.60 6.68
N ALA A 699 47.82 11.84 6.32
CA ALA A 699 46.42 12.23 6.41
C ALA A 699 45.82 12.01 7.81
N GLU A 700 46.41 12.60 8.85
CA GLU A 700 45.80 12.76 10.19
C GLU A 700 44.68 13.83 10.16
N GLY A 701 43.72 13.66 9.24
CA GLY A 701 42.62 14.59 8.99
C GLY A 701 41.25 13.91 9.08
N ASN A 702 40.21 14.73 9.12
CA ASN A 702 38.81 14.29 9.22
C ASN A 702 38.49 13.19 8.17
N PRO A 703 37.99 11.99 8.56
CA PRO A 703 37.71 10.87 7.65
C PRO A 703 36.81 11.21 6.45
N PHE A 704 35.93 12.22 6.60
CA PHE A 704 35.02 12.65 5.53
C PHE A 704 35.71 13.50 4.45
N ARG A 705 36.89 14.07 4.75
CA ARG A 705 37.72 14.87 3.83
C ARG A 705 39.22 14.57 4.04
N PRO A 706 39.72 13.41 3.57
CA PRO A 706 41.15 13.09 3.64
C PRO A 706 41.99 14.17 2.93
N THR A 707 43.09 14.56 3.55
CA THR A 707 44.02 15.56 2.99
C THR A 707 44.66 15.03 1.70
N GLY A 708 44.88 15.92 0.73
CA GLY A 708 45.35 15.56 -0.61
C GLY A 708 44.25 15.24 -1.65
N PHE A 709 42.97 15.25 -1.27
CA PHE A 709 41.86 15.21 -2.24
C PHE A 709 41.17 16.59 -2.37
N PRO A 710 40.79 17.02 -3.59
CA PRO A 710 40.11 18.31 -3.80
C PRO A 710 38.66 18.30 -3.32
N MET A 711 38.04 17.13 -3.18
CA MET A 711 36.62 16.92 -2.82
C MET A 711 36.50 15.85 -1.73
N SER A 712 35.39 15.87 -0.98
CA SER A 712 35.06 14.84 0.02
C SER A 712 34.70 13.50 -0.64
N VAL A 713 34.87 12.40 0.10
CA VAL A 713 34.51 11.05 -0.35
C VAL A 713 33.03 10.97 -0.74
N LEU A 714 32.16 11.64 0.01
CA LEU A 714 30.72 11.70 -0.26
C LEU A 714 30.38 12.45 -1.55
N ASN A 715 31.15 13.48 -1.93
CA ASN A 715 30.99 14.15 -3.23
C ASN A 715 31.39 13.24 -4.40
N PHE A 716 32.46 12.44 -4.25
CA PHE A 716 32.80 11.41 -5.25
C PHE A 716 31.68 10.38 -5.41
N LEU A 717 31.06 9.93 -4.31
CA LEU A 717 29.94 9.00 -4.34
C LEU A 717 28.71 9.58 -5.06
N VAL A 718 28.40 10.87 -4.85
CA VAL A 718 27.32 11.57 -5.56
C VAL A 718 27.63 11.72 -7.06
N ILE A 719 28.88 12.02 -7.44
CA ILE A 719 29.29 12.06 -8.86
C ILE A 719 29.12 10.68 -9.52
N ALA A 720 29.53 9.61 -8.84
CA ALA A 720 29.37 8.24 -9.32
C ALA A 720 27.88 7.87 -9.51
N HIS A 721 27.01 8.15 -8.53
CA HIS A 721 25.56 7.95 -8.65
C HIS A 721 24.92 8.83 -9.73
N THR A 722 25.48 10.02 -10.01
CA THR A 722 25.02 10.87 -11.12
C THR A 722 25.37 10.24 -12.47
N ALA A 723 26.56 9.67 -12.62
CA ALA A 723 26.94 8.92 -13.82
C ALA A 723 26.05 7.67 -14.03
N PHE A 724 25.75 6.95 -12.94
CA PHE A 724 24.78 5.85 -12.94
C PHE A 724 23.36 6.28 -13.36
N ALA A 725 22.89 7.46 -12.94
CA ALA A 725 21.60 8.00 -13.40
C ALA A 725 21.64 8.35 -14.90
N VAL A 726 22.70 9.01 -15.37
CA VAL A 726 22.89 9.38 -16.78
C VAL A 726 22.97 8.14 -17.69
N SER A 727 23.60 7.05 -17.25
CA SER A 727 23.68 5.81 -18.02
C SER A 727 22.30 5.20 -18.28
N ARG A 728 21.37 5.26 -17.31
CA ARG A 728 20.00 4.76 -17.47
C ARG A 728 19.20 5.56 -18.50
N PHE A 729 19.33 6.88 -18.53
CA PHE A 729 18.68 7.72 -19.56
C PHE A 729 19.27 7.53 -20.95
N THR A 730 20.61 7.50 -21.05
CA THR A 730 21.29 7.28 -22.34
C THR A 730 20.98 5.88 -22.89
N ALA A 731 20.98 4.84 -22.05
CA ALA A 731 20.53 3.51 -22.42
C ALA A 731 19.04 3.47 -22.79
N GLY A 732 18.15 4.13 -22.04
CA GLY A 732 16.73 4.22 -22.38
C GLY A 732 16.49 4.87 -23.76
N GLY A 733 17.25 5.92 -24.07
CA GLY A 733 17.26 6.57 -25.38
C GLY A 733 17.78 5.67 -26.49
N LEU A 734 18.91 4.97 -26.29
CA LEU A 734 19.45 4.01 -27.26
C LEU A 734 18.50 2.84 -27.50
N ALA A 735 17.87 2.29 -26.45
CA ALA A 735 16.86 1.24 -26.57
C ALA A 735 15.66 1.71 -27.42
N TYR A 736 15.16 2.93 -27.19
CA TYR A 736 14.11 3.52 -28.03
C TYR A 736 14.55 3.70 -29.50
N LEU A 737 15.76 4.19 -29.74
CA LEU A 737 16.32 4.36 -31.08
C LEU A 737 16.53 3.03 -31.81
N SER A 738 16.89 1.96 -31.09
CA SER A 738 17.09 0.61 -31.65
C SER A 738 15.79 0.03 -32.25
N VAL A 739 14.64 0.34 -31.65
CA VAL A 739 13.31 -0.05 -32.15
C VAL A 739 12.84 0.87 -33.28
N LYS A 740 13.15 2.17 -33.20
CA LYS A 740 12.71 3.18 -34.19
C LYS A 740 13.45 3.06 -35.53
N TYR A 741 14.70 2.62 -35.53
CA TYR A 741 15.56 2.54 -36.72
C TYR A 741 16.22 1.16 -36.85
N PRO A 742 15.44 0.08 -37.08
CA PRO A 742 15.95 -1.30 -37.08
C PRO A 742 17.00 -1.55 -38.18
N ASP A 743 16.91 -0.86 -39.32
CA ASP A 743 17.85 -1.01 -40.44
C ASP A 743 19.25 -0.42 -40.15
N LYS A 744 19.38 0.40 -39.10
CA LYS A 744 20.63 1.07 -38.72
C LYS A 744 21.49 0.18 -37.83
N ARG A 745 22.22 -0.74 -38.46
CA ARG A 745 23.10 -1.76 -37.83
C ARG A 745 24.11 -1.22 -36.79
N TYR A 746 24.41 0.07 -36.78
CA TYR A 746 25.30 0.74 -35.81
C TYR A 746 24.60 1.14 -34.49
N ILE A 747 23.27 1.05 -34.38
CA ILE A 747 22.56 1.25 -33.11
C ILE A 747 22.55 -0.08 -32.34
N PRO A 748 23.05 -0.13 -31.09
CA PRO A 748 23.13 -1.38 -30.35
C PRO A 748 21.74 -1.83 -29.88
N THR A 749 21.45 -3.12 -30.08
CA THR A 749 20.29 -3.80 -29.47
C THR A 749 20.40 -3.83 -27.94
N PRO A 750 19.28 -3.90 -27.19
CA PRO A 750 19.28 -4.04 -25.72
C PRO A 750 20.15 -5.20 -25.19
N ARG A 751 20.21 -6.34 -25.89
CA ARG A 751 21.17 -7.42 -25.57
C ARG A 751 22.62 -6.96 -25.69
N THR A 752 22.99 -6.36 -26.82
CA THR A 752 24.38 -5.91 -27.04
C THR A 752 24.76 -4.78 -26.09
N MET A 753 23.80 -3.97 -25.64
CA MET A 753 24.00 -2.98 -24.58
C MET A 753 24.26 -3.66 -23.23
N LEU A 754 23.54 -4.74 -22.89
CA LEU A 754 23.82 -5.52 -21.67
C LEU A 754 25.20 -6.19 -21.72
N LEU A 755 25.61 -6.71 -22.87
CA LEU A 755 26.95 -7.26 -23.04
C LEU A 755 28.03 -6.18 -22.87
N ALA A 756 27.85 -5.02 -23.50
CA ALA A 756 28.80 -3.90 -23.40
C ALA A 756 28.88 -3.31 -21.99
N SER A 757 27.75 -3.14 -21.29
CA SER A 757 27.73 -2.66 -19.90
C SER A 757 28.46 -3.62 -18.97
N ALA A 758 28.17 -4.92 -19.05
CA ALA A 758 28.83 -5.93 -18.24
C ALA A 758 30.35 -6.05 -18.51
N THR A 759 30.79 -5.98 -19.77
CA THR A 759 32.21 -6.05 -20.10
C THR A 759 32.97 -4.79 -19.67
N LEU A 760 32.40 -3.61 -19.93
CA LEU A 760 32.98 -2.34 -19.49
C LEU A 760 33.04 -2.23 -17.97
N SER A 761 31.99 -2.67 -17.25
CA SER A 761 31.97 -2.68 -15.78
C SER A 761 33.08 -3.58 -15.23
N THR A 762 33.22 -4.81 -15.76
CA THR A 762 34.30 -5.74 -15.39
C THR A 762 35.68 -5.12 -15.64
N PHE A 763 35.87 -4.46 -16.78
CA PHE A 763 37.12 -3.80 -17.18
C PHE A 763 37.48 -2.62 -16.27
N PHE A 764 36.52 -1.75 -15.93
CA PHE A 764 36.79 -0.58 -15.09
C PHE A 764 37.07 -0.95 -13.63
N VAL A 765 36.41 -1.97 -13.05
CA VAL A 765 36.79 -2.48 -11.72
C VAL A 765 38.18 -3.12 -11.75
N LEU A 766 38.49 -3.89 -12.79
CA LEU A 766 39.82 -4.50 -12.94
C LEU A 766 40.92 -3.41 -13.00
N ILE A 767 40.69 -2.30 -13.69
CA ILE A 767 41.59 -1.14 -13.67
C ILE A 767 41.68 -0.55 -12.25
N ALA A 768 40.55 -0.30 -11.57
CA ALA A 768 40.56 0.26 -10.21
C ALA A 768 41.33 -0.61 -9.20
N VAL A 769 41.30 -1.93 -9.35
CA VAL A 769 42.08 -2.88 -8.54
C VAL A 769 43.56 -2.93 -8.95
N ALA A 770 43.85 -2.95 -10.25
CA ALA A 770 45.19 -3.17 -10.78
C ALA A 770 46.09 -1.91 -10.84
N MET A 771 45.52 -0.70 -10.74
CA MET A 771 46.32 0.53 -10.81
C MET A 771 47.31 0.65 -9.63
N PRO A 772 48.59 0.96 -9.90
CA PRO A 772 49.54 1.33 -8.85
C PRO A 772 49.08 2.62 -8.16
N LYS A 773 49.54 2.86 -6.92
CA LYS A 773 49.24 4.11 -6.21
C LYS A 773 49.83 5.29 -7.02
N PRO A 774 49.03 6.24 -7.55
CA PRO A 774 49.58 7.36 -8.30
C PRO A 774 50.44 8.22 -7.39
N ALA A 775 51.68 8.54 -7.81
CA ALA A 775 52.59 9.35 -7.01
C ALA A 775 52.14 10.82 -6.92
N ASP A 776 51.65 11.38 -8.03
CA ASP A 776 51.38 12.82 -8.14
C ASP A 776 49.94 13.22 -7.82
N ASN A 777 48.96 12.33 -8.06
CA ASN A 777 47.52 12.67 -7.97
C ASN A 777 46.66 11.47 -7.51
N PRO A 778 46.36 11.33 -6.21
CA PRO A 778 45.57 10.20 -5.70
C PRO A 778 44.11 10.21 -6.19
N SER A 779 43.61 11.36 -6.65
CA SER A 779 42.25 11.51 -7.20
C SER A 779 42.01 10.74 -8.51
N LEU A 780 43.04 10.28 -9.21
CA LEU A 780 42.91 9.57 -10.49
C LEU A 780 42.14 8.24 -10.36
N ILE A 781 42.11 7.63 -9.17
CA ILE A 781 41.33 6.41 -8.89
C ILE A 781 39.81 6.62 -9.07
N ALA A 782 39.32 7.85 -8.91
CA ALA A 782 37.90 8.15 -9.07
C ALA A 782 37.41 7.98 -10.51
N ILE A 783 38.30 8.09 -11.51
CA ILE A 783 37.93 7.98 -12.93
C ILE A 783 37.39 6.59 -13.28
N PRO A 784 38.14 5.47 -13.10
CA PRO A 784 37.60 4.14 -13.38
C PRO A 784 36.41 3.78 -12.47
N ILE A 785 36.35 4.30 -11.23
CA ILE A 785 35.18 4.09 -10.36
C ILE A 785 33.92 4.76 -10.95
N VAL A 786 33.99 6.03 -11.37
CA VAL A 786 32.85 6.72 -12.00
C VAL A 786 32.47 6.07 -13.33
N LEU A 787 33.46 5.58 -14.11
CA LEU A 787 33.22 4.84 -15.34
C LEU A 787 32.59 3.46 -15.10
N TYR A 788 32.89 2.80 -13.97
CA TYR A 788 32.17 1.60 -13.52
C TYR A 788 30.69 1.90 -13.25
N PHE A 789 30.38 2.91 -12.43
CA PHE A 789 28.99 3.31 -12.15
C PHE A 789 28.23 3.74 -13.43
N LEU A 790 28.92 4.40 -14.37
CA LEU A 790 28.38 4.70 -15.70
C LEU A 790 28.10 3.43 -16.52
N ALA A 791 28.97 2.43 -16.47
CA ALA A 791 28.79 1.18 -17.21
C ALA A 791 27.73 0.28 -16.59
N GLU A 792 27.64 0.20 -15.26
CA GLU A 792 26.79 -0.78 -14.56
C GLU A 792 25.30 -0.38 -14.57
N GLY A 793 24.99 0.92 -14.57
CA GLY A 793 23.64 1.43 -14.29
C GLY A 793 22.49 0.89 -15.16
N PRO A 794 22.69 0.54 -16.46
CA PRO A 794 21.65 -0.09 -17.29
C PRO A 794 21.43 -1.58 -17.02
N MET A 795 22.34 -2.27 -16.30
CA MET A 795 22.34 -3.74 -16.21
C MET A 795 21.10 -4.29 -15.52
N TRP A 796 20.73 -3.82 -14.32
CA TRP A 796 19.55 -4.32 -13.60
C TRP A 796 18.25 -4.22 -14.43
N PRO A 797 17.89 -3.06 -15.03
CA PRO A 797 16.74 -2.97 -15.92
C PRO A 797 16.81 -3.91 -17.13
N LEU A 798 17.98 -4.04 -17.78
CA LEU A 798 18.15 -4.88 -18.97
C LEU A 798 18.07 -6.38 -18.65
N ILE A 799 18.73 -6.86 -17.58
CA ILE A 799 18.62 -8.26 -17.15
C ILE A 799 17.16 -8.60 -16.84
N PHE A 800 16.46 -7.70 -16.14
CA PHE A 800 15.04 -7.88 -15.80
C PHE A 800 14.14 -7.91 -17.05
N SER A 801 14.23 -6.94 -17.96
CA SER A 801 13.34 -6.87 -19.11
C SER A 801 13.58 -7.99 -20.13
N LEU A 802 14.85 -8.35 -20.37
CA LEU A 802 15.22 -9.44 -21.28
C LEU A 802 14.83 -10.80 -20.67
N GLY A 803 15.00 -11.00 -19.36
CA GLY A 803 14.62 -12.23 -18.65
C GLY A 803 13.10 -12.54 -18.64
N LEU A 804 12.25 -11.50 -18.74
CA LEU A 804 10.80 -11.66 -18.84
C LEU A 804 10.32 -12.13 -20.23
N ARG A 805 11.12 -11.97 -21.29
CA ARG A 805 10.73 -12.33 -22.67
C ARG A 805 10.54 -13.85 -22.78
N GLY A 806 9.55 -14.29 -23.56
CA GLY A 806 9.24 -15.71 -23.77
C GLY A 806 8.54 -16.46 -22.61
N GLN A 807 8.41 -15.87 -21.41
CA GLN A 807 7.91 -16.60 -20.23
C GLN A 807 6.40 -16.93 -20.28
N GLY A 808 5.60 -16.10 -20.96
CA GLY A 808 4.16 -16.32 -21.17
C GLY A 808 3.38 -16.49 -19.86
N LYS A 809 2.72 -17.64 -19.66
CA LYS A 809 2.00 -17.94 -18.40
C LYS A 809 2.91 -17.89 -17.15
N ARG A 810 4.24 -17.98 -17.31
CA ARG A 810 5.19 -17.91 -16.19
C ARG A 810 5.64 -16.47 -15.88
N THR A 811 5.34 -15.45 -16.69
CA THR A 811 5.92 -14.09 -16.55
C THR A 811 5.80 -13.49 -15.14
N LYS A 812 4.65 -13.63 -14.45
CA LYS A 812 4.50 -13.14 -13.07
C LYS A 812 5.42 -13.83 -12.04
N ARG A 813 5.68 -15.13 -12.21
CA ARG A 813 6.64 -15.88 -11.40
C ARG A 813 8.08 -15.59 -11.82
N ALA A 814 8.34 -15.44 -13.12
CA ALA A 814 9.65 -15.03 -13.63
C ALA A 814 10.06 -13.67 -13.04
N ALA A 815 9.13 -12.71 -12.93
CA ALA A 815 9.39 -11.45 -12.24
C ALA A 815 9.77 -11.64 -10.77
N ALA A 816 9.04 -12.46 -10.02
CA ALA A 816 9.39 -12.77 -8.63
C ALA A 816 10.81 -13.37 -8.51
N TRP A 817 11.17 -14.36 -9.34
CA TRP A 817 12.52 -14.92 -9.34
C TRP A 817 13.60 -13.92 -9.77
N LEU A 818 13.32 -13.02 -10.73
CA LEU A 818 14.25 -11.93 -11.09
C LEU A 818 14.46 -10.97 -9.92
N THR A 819 13.41 -10.66 -9.14
CA THR A 819 13.54 -9.86 -7.92
C THR A 819 14.26 -10.61 -6.79
N VAL A 820 14.16 -11.95 -6.71
CA VAL A 820 15.03 -12.77 -5.81
C VAL A 820 16.52 -12.62 -6.17
N GLY A 821 16.83 -12.34 -7.44
CA GLY A 821 18.17 -11.91 -7.85
C GLY A 821 18.69 -10.67 -7.10
N GLY A 822 17.81 -9.86 -6.52
CA GLY A 822 18.16 -8.76 -5.60
C GLY A 822 18.89 -9.18 -4.32
N SER A 823 18.88 -10.47 -3.95
CA SER A 823 19.44 -10.97 -2.69
C SER A 823 20.97 -11.18 -2.68
N GLY A 824 21.68 -10.92 -3.78
CA GLY A 824 23.15 -11.00 -3.88
C GLY A 824 23.95 -10.35 -2.72
N PRO A 825 23.58 -9.12 -2.27
CA PRO A 825 24.28 -8.41 -1.20
C PRO A 825 24.19 -9.09 0.18
N ALA A 826 23.42 -10.16 0.33
CA ALA A 826 23.32 -10.90 1.59
C ALA A 826 24.53 -11.79 1.91
N PHE A 827 25.38 -12.02 0.92
CA PHE A 827 26.49 -12.96 1.02
C PHE A 827 27.83 -12.32 0.65
N TRP A 828 27.88 -11.65 -0.51
CA TRP A 828 29.14 -11.16 -1.07
C TRP A 828 29.90 -10.11 -0.22
N PRO A 829 29.24 -9.16 0.46
CA PRO A 829 29.92 -8.25 1.39
C PRO A 829 30.67 -8.95 2.53
N PHE A 830 30.15 -10.07 3.05
CA PHE A 830 30.86 -10.88 4.05
C PHE A 830 32.11 -11.56 3.48
N VAL A 831 32.10 -11.96 2.20
CA VAL A 831 33.27 -12.53 1.52
C VAL A 831 34.38 -11.48 1.41
N SER A 832 34.04 -10.26 0.96
CA SER A 832 35.01 -9.16 0.88
C SER A 832 35.57 -8.77 2.25
N TRP A 833 34.73 -8.72 3.28
CA TRP A 833 35.15 -8.47 4.66
C TRP A 833 36.04 -9.60 5.21
N ALA A 834 35.75 -10.86 4.89
CA ALA A 834 36.57 -12.00 5.28
C ALA A 834 37.97 -11.96 4.62
N VAL A 835 38.07 -11.53 3.36
CA VAL A 835 39.37 -11.28 2.69
C VAL A 835 40.15 -10.18 3.43
N MET A 836 39.50 -9.08 3.82
CA MET A 836 40.13 -8.00 4.59
C MET A 836 40.61 -8.47 5.98
N LYS A 837 39.81 -9.27 6.68
CA LYS A 837 40.16 -9.89 7.98
C LYS A 837 41.27 -10.94 7.86
N GLY A 838 41.37 -11.64 6.74
CA GLY A 838 42.34 -12.71 6.48
C GLY A 838 43.75 -12.24 6.12
N GLY A 839 44.05 -10.95 6.23
CA GLY A 839 45.34 -10.35 5.85
C GLY A 839 45.40 -9.81 4.41
N GLY A 840 44.30 -9.89 3.65
CA GLY A 840 44.19 -9.20 2.37
C GLY A 840 44.00 -7.69 2.56
N GLY A 841 44.73 -6.86 1.82
CA GLY A 841 44.44 -5.41 1.79
C GLY A 841 43.11 -5.12 1.08
N VAL A 842 42.50 -3.95 1.32
CA VAL A 842 41.23 -3.53 0.71
C VAL A 842 41.21 -3.75 -0.81
N ARG A 843 42.28 -3.41 -1.54
CA ARG A 843 42.36 -3.64 -3.00
C ARG A 843 42.13 -5.11 -3.39
N THR A 844 42.56 -6.06 -2.55
CA THR A 844 42.39 -7.49 -2.80
C THR A 844 40.96 -7.97 -2.58
N SER A 845 40.19 -7.33 -1.68
CA SER A 845 38.76 -7.68 -1.52
C SER A 845 37.93 -7.24 -2.73
N PHE A 846 38.31 -6.17 -3.44
CA PHE A 846 37.65 -5.77 -4.68
C PHE A 846 37.86 -6.74 -5.86
N VAL A 847 38.77 -7.72 -5.75
CA VAL A 847 38.80 -8.86 -6.70
C VAL A 847 37.49 -9.64 -6.67
N VAL A 848 36.78 -9.68 -5.53
CA VAL A 848 35.42 -10.26 -5.43
C VAL A 848 34.45 -9.54 -6.37
N VAL A 849 34.51 -8.19 -6.46
CA VAL A 849 33.69 -7.40 -7.39
C VAL A 849 34.02 -7.74 -8.85
N VAL A 850 35.30 -7.90 -9.19
CA VAL A 850 35.72 -8.33 -10.54
C VAL A 850 35.15 -9.70 -10.89
N VAL A 851 35.24 -10.68 -9.98
CA VAL A 851 34.71 -12.05 -10.19
C VAL A 851 33.20 -12.03 -10.37
N LEU A 852 32.47 -11.20 -9.61
CA LEU A 852 31.01 -11.08 -9.70
C LEU A 852 30.56 -10.39 -10.99
N MET A 853 31.25 -9.32 -11.40
CA MET A 853 31.04 -8.69 -12.70
C MET A 853 31.33 -9.65 -13.85
N ALA A 854 32.43 -10.41 -13.78
CA ALA A 854 32.75 -11.45 -14.75
C ALA A 854 31.70 -12.58 -14.78
N GLY A 855 31.16 -12.98 -13.63
CA GLY A 855 30.07 -13.95 -13.53
C GLY A 855 28.76 -13.43 -14.15
N SER A 856 28.47 -12.13 -14.01
CA SER A 856 27.28 -11.51 -14.59
C SER A 856 27.25 -11.60 -16.13
N LEU A 857 28.42 -11.69 -16.80
CA LEU A 857 28.55 -11.81 -18.26
C LEU A 857 27.96 -13.11 -18.84
N VAL A 858 27.79 -14.17 -18.04
CA VAL A 858 27.33 -15.47 -18.55
C VAL A 858 25.99 -15.36 -19.28
N TYR A 859 25.06 -14.53 -18.77
CA TYR A 859 23.76 -14.32 -19.39
C TYR A 859 23.80 -13.56 -20.73
N PRO A 860 24.37 -12.34 -20.84
CA PRO A 860 24.48 -11.65 -22.13
C PRO A 860 25.36 -12.39 -23.16
N VAL A 861 26.37 -13.15 -22.72
CA VAL A 861 27.14 -14.04 -23.60
C VAL A 861 26.26 -15.18 -24.12
N PHE A 862 25.50 -15.86 -23.26
CA PHE A 862 24.53 -16.89 -23.68
C PHE A 862 23.49 -16.35 -24.68
N LEU A 863 22.88 -15.20 -24.40
CA LEU A 863 21.94 -14.53 -25.30
C LEU A 863 22.56 -14.16 -26.65
N SER A 864 23.88 -13.96 -26.69
CA SER A 864 24.62 -13.61 -27.90
C SER A 864 25.06 -14.86 -28.68
N ALA A 865 25.46 -15.93 -27.99
CA ALA A 865 25.95 -17.17 -28.59
C ALA A 865 24.81 -18.04 -29.16
N VAL A 866 23.69 -18.18 -28.45
CA VAL A 866 22.60 -19.09 -28.84
C VAL A 866 21.62 -18.37 -29.78
N LYS A 867 21.53 -18.82 -31.04
CA LYS A 867 20.66 -18.23 -32.08
C LYS A 867 19.19 -18.15 -31.65
N ASP A 868 18.65 -19.22 -31.06
CA ASP A 868 17.25 -19.24 -30.60
C ASP A 868 17.01 -18.25 -29.44
N ALA A 869 17.99 -18.09 -28.53
CA ALA A 869 17.91 -17.12 -27.42
C ALA A 869 17.99 -15.67 -27.95
N ARG A 870 18.86 -15.42 -28.94
CA ARG A 870 18.96 -14.16 -29.68
C ARG A 870 17.61 -13.77 -30.28
N THR A 871 16.98 -14.66 -31.06
CA THR A 871 15.69 -14.39 -31.73
C THR A 871 14.50 -14.35 -30.76
N LEU A 872 14.59 -14.99 -29.58
CA LEU A 872 13.57 -14.85 -28.52
C LEU A 872 13.60 -13.47 -27.85
N VAL A 873 14.77 -12.83 -27.80
CA VAL A 873 15.03 -11.63 -26.99
C VAL A 873 15.13 -10.36 -27.82
N ASP A 874 15.57 -10.41 -29.08
CA ASP A 874 15.55 -9.23 -29.97
C ASP A 874 14.12 -8.86 -30.37
N ALA A 875 13.80 -7.56 -30.39
CA ALA A 875 12.54 -7.07 -30.91
C ALA A 875 12.63 -6.96 -32.45
N ASP A 876 11.85 -7.77 -33.17
CA ASP A 876 11.67 -7.65 -34.62
C ASP A 876 10.30 -7.01 -34.92
N PRO A 877 10.26 -5.75 -35.39
CA PRO A 877 9.02 -5.07 -35.75
C PRO A 877 8.27 -5.71 -36.92
N GLY A 878 8.98 -6.38 -37.84
CA GLY A 878 8.42 -6.99 -39.04
C GLY A 878 7.74 -8.33 -38.76
N ALA A 879 8.38 -9.18 -37.96
CA ALA A 879 7.84 -10.51 -37.61
C ALA A 879 6.49 -10.43 -36.88
N MET A 880 6.28 -9.42 -36.03
CA MET A 880 4.99 -9.23 -35.36
C MET A 880 3.90 -8.68 -36.30
N GLN A 881 4.24 -7.77 -37.22
CA GLN A 881 3.27 -7.24 -38.19
C GLN A 881 2.83 -8.31 -39.21
N ALA A 882 3.74 -9.18 -39.66
CA ALA A 882 3.41 -10.29 -40.56
C ALA A 882 2.31 -11.22 -39.98
N GLY A 883 2.40 -11.55 -38.69
CA GLY A 883 1.42 -12.41 -38.00
C GLY A 883 0.03 -11.80 -37.76
N ASP A 884 -0.11 -10.47 -37.86
CA ASP A 884 -1.41 -9.80 -37.89
C ASP A 884 -1.87 -9.54 -39.35
N ALA A 885 -0.95 -9.38 -40.31
CA ALA A 885 -1.26 -9.27 -41.75
C ALA A 885 -1.81 -10.59 -42.35
N GLU A 886 -1.26 -11.75 -41.98
CA GLU A 886 -1.82 -13.07 -42.33
C GLU A 886 -3.26 -13.22 -41.83
N ARG A 887 -3.59 -12.66 -40.65
CA ARG A 887 -4.96 -12.66 -40.11
C ARG A 887 -5.87 -11.71 -40.86
N GLY A 888 -5.36 -10.59 -41.36
CA GLY A 888 -6.07 -9.77 -42.34
C GLY A 888 -6.47 -10.61 -43.55
N ALA A 889 -5.49 -11.27 -44.19
CA ALA A 889 -5.74 -12.12 -45.37
C ALA A 889 -6.70 -13.29 -45.08
N LEU A 890 -6.56 -13.98 -43.95
CA LEU A 890 -7.46 -15.08 -43.55
C LEU A 890 -8.88 -14.60 -43.18
N SER A 891 -9.00 -13.46 -42.49
CA SER A 891 -10.30 -12.85 -42.19
C SER A 891 -11.02 -12.35 -43.43
N TRP A 892 -10.30 -11.83 -44.44
CA TRP A 892 -10.88 -11.41 -45.71
C TRP A 892 -11.25 -12.60 -46.60
N ARG A 893 -10.44 -13.68 -46.62
CA ARG A 893 -10.78 -14.93 -47.33
C ARG A 893 -12.01 -15.64 -46.76
N GLY A 894 -12.30 -15.49 -45.46
CA GLY A 894 -13.54 -16.00 -44.85
C GLY A 894 -14.81 -15.19 -45.15
N LEU A 895 -14.70 -14.03 -45.81
CA LEU A 895 -15.82 -13.10 -46.04
C LEU A 895 -16.10 -12.78 -47.53
N GLY A 896 -15.31 -13.33 -48.46
CA GLY A 896 -15.42 -13.04 -49.89
C GLY A 896 -15.63 -14.28 -50.75
N GLY A 897 -16.85 -14.84 -50.79
CA GLY A 897 -17.08 -16.05 -51.59
C GLY A 897 -18.47 -16.69 -51.59
N ARG A 898 -19.55 -15.94 -51.86
CA ARG A 898 -20.82 -16.49 -52.38
C ARG A 898 -21.76 -15.38 -52.90
N LYS A 899 -21.60 -15.01 -54.18
CA LYS A 899 -22.71 -14.46 -54.97
C LYS A 899 -23.52 -15.66 -55.48
N GLY A 900 -24.83 -15.62 -55.30
CA GLY A 900 -25.69 -16.77 -55.58
C GLY A 900 -26.07 -16.93 -57.04
N THR A 901 -26.12 -18.18 -57.48
CA THR A 901 -27.12 -18.67 -58.43
C THR A 901 -27.95 -19.71 -57.67
N MET A 902 -29.27 -19.62 -57.77
CA MET A 902 -30.21 -20.35 -56.91
C MET A 902 -31.03 -21.31 -57.78
N GLY A 903 -30.91 -22.61 -57.51
CA GLY A 903 -31.57 -23.68 -58.27
C GLY A 903 -31.90 -24.87 -57.38
N ALA A 904 -33.12 -24.85 -56.85
CA ALA A 904 -33.95 -25.94 -56.32
C ALA A 904 -33.36 -27.06 -55.40
N ALA A 905 -34.09 -27.25 -54.29
CA ALA A 905 -34.38 -28.52 -53.58
C ALA A 905 -33.35 -29.14 -52.60
N GLY A 906 -33.89 -29.67 -51.50
CA GLY A 906 -33.25 -30.69 -50.64
C GLY A 906 -32.75 -30.21 -49.27
N LYS A 907 -33.54 -30.40 -48.21
CA LYS A 907 -33.10 -30.28 -46.80
C LYS A 907 -32.36 -31.54 -46.35
N GLY A 908 -31.41 -31.41 -45.41
CA GLY A 908 -30.90 -32.54 -44.62
C GLY A 908 -29.43 -32.38 -44.24
N GLU A 909 -29.15 -31.68 -43.14
CA GLU A 909 -27.77 -31.43 -42.66
C GLU A 909 -27.19 -32.66 -41.95
N GLY A 910 -25.93 -32.98 -42.28
CA GLY A 910 -25.05 -33.84 -41.48
C GLY A 910 -23.68 -33.16 -41.40
N GLU A 911 -23.23 -32.85 -40.19
CA GLU A 911 -21.98 -32.11 -39.97
C GLU A 911 -20.76 -32.98 -40.29
N GLY A 912 -19.91 -32.51 -41.19
CA GLY A 912 -18.60 -33.12 -41.46
C GLY A 912 -17.52 -32.55 -40.55
N GLU A 913 -16.81 -33.42 -39.84
CA GLU A 913 -15.61 -33.04 -39.08
C GLU A 913 -14.52 -32.49 -40.01
N ALA A 914 -13.99 -31.30 -39.72
CA ALA A 914 -12.92 -30.69 -40.50
C ALA A 914 -11.53 -31.16 -40.01
N GLU A 915 -10.68 -31.56 -40.96
CA GLU A 915 -9.46 -32.31 -40.71
C GLU A 915 -8.35 -31.58 -39.91
N VAL A 916 -7.59 -32.38 -39.16
CA VAL A 916 -6.39 -31.96 -38.41
C VAL A 916 -5.17 -31.82 -39.35
N PRO A 917 -4.37 -30.73 -39.26
CA PRO A 917 -3.20 -30.52 -40.12
C PRO A 917 -2.09 -31.59 -39.99
N PRO A 918 -1.26 -31.81 -41.03
CA PRO A 918 -0.48 -33.05 -41.18
C PRO A 918 0.70 -33.27 -40.20
N TRP A 919 1.02 -32.31 -39.34
CA TRP A 919 2.13 -32.41 -38.38
C TRP A 919 1.71 -32.88 -36.97
N GLU A 920 0.41 -33.04 -36.69
CA GLU A 920 -0.09 -33.60 -35.42
C GLU A 920 -0.15 -35.15 -35.41
N ARG A 921 0.10 -35.82 -36.54
CA ARG A 921 -0.03 -37.30 -36.68
C ARG A 921 1.17 -38.13 -36.19
N GLN A 922 2.23 -37.55 -35.61
CA GLN A 922 3.46 -38.29 -35.25
C GLN A 922 3.78 -38.38 -33.73
N VAL A 923 2.84 -38.04 -32.83
CA VAL A 923 3.09 -38.07 -31.36
C VAL A 923 2.01 -38.83 -30.57
N LEU A 924 1.09 -39.55 -31.24
CA LEU A 924 -0.02 -40.25 -30.57
C LEU A 924 -0.07 -41.78 -30.73
N ASP A 925 0.69 -42.39 -31.66
CA ASP A 925 0.65 -43.84 -31.97
C ASP A 925 1.86 -44.65 -31.46
N THR A 926 2.33 -44.41 -30.23
CA THR A 926 3.40 -45.23 -29.60
C THR A 926 3.21 -45.47 -28.10
N ARG A 927 1.95 -45.53 -27.62
CA ARG A 927 1.63 -45.82 -26.20
C ARG A 927 0.41 -46.72 -25.95
N ILE A 928 0.08 -47.62 -26.87
CA ILE A 928 -0.71 -48.83 -26.59
C ILE A 928 -0.06 -49.96 -27.40
N LEU A 929 0.03 -51.17 -26.83
CA LEU A 929 0.74 -52.37 -27.34
C LEU A 929 2.26 -52.44 -27.09
N GLN A 930 2.67 -52.66 -25.84
CA GLN A 930 3.40 -53.87 -25.40
C GLN A 930 3.65 -53.82 -23.89
N ASP A 931 3.35 -54.94 -23.23
CA ASP A 931 3.49 -55.30 -21.80
C ASP A 931 2.90 -54.37 -20.71
#